data_AF-A0A924VAK4-F1
#
_entry.id   AF-A0A924VAK4-F1
#
_cell.length_a   1.000
_cell.length_b   1.000
_cell.length_c   1.000
_cell.angle_alpha   90.00
_cell.angle_beta   90.00
_cell.angle_gamma   90.00
#
_symmetry.space_group_name_H-M   'P 1'
#
loop_
_entity.id
_entity.type
_entity.pdbx_description
1 polymer ?
#
loop_
_entity_poly.entity_id
_entity_poly.type
_entity_poly.pdbx_seq_one_letter_code
_entity_poly.pdbx_strand_id
1 'polypeptide(L)'
;MEGSPETEKAGEYVIDLTESYGTAEEEISIKYYQLKHTTVLKDKPFILSDLKTTIEGFAKRFEQHYAKDEILSRQVSFTIVTNRKIDVNVKKNFNNLGDGKAVGKLFKKTLETYTTFDGDKLSEFCSKLNLEDSEADYEGQHAELRVEMARLISGAFDSAYVDSVTTLIQEKVLPNSDGRVVREDVLRRFGIMSELDMYPAEAQWESLAKTIVRGQHEVLINNILETTAPVIIHAEGGIGKSVFARQVVKALPDDSIGIAYDCFGAGSYRNRSTTRHMHRTALVQISNELSANGLCDPLVVQNTTLAGDIMRDFLARLSTAIMALQQANPDAKLVILIDAADNAEMAANEFNETCFVHELIREQIPQGCRLVFLCRTERMALLQPSATHQTFELVGFDAEESLQNLKNYFSDAQEQDGIEFHRLTNGNPRVQANALDFEADSVAELLMNLGPGGTTVEDQIEAQLTRAVNKIEELSPLGFKDHVNAICLGLASLSPHIPIEVLARAAGIDVTTVKSFVADIGRPLWISDLSVQFRDEPTETWFRKKYCASKSNFQNYIALLEPLATNYTYVSQVLPQLYLQAEQYEKLISIALSEDFLPLDNPIDARSVRVYRLQFAFKAALKLRRFKDAAKLAIRAGEEMAGEDRQFSLLQKNIDLLVLLQDKEKVKEIAFKRQIAGSWPGSENIYCSALLSSVDGYLGEARGFLRASGYWLNVYFEVSK
;
A
#
# COMPACT_ATOMS: atom_id res chain seq x y z
N MET A 1 -22.22 -0.36 23.42
CA MET A 1 -23.37 -0.13 22.52
C MET A 1 -24.35 -1.27 22.76
N GLU A 2 -25.05 -1.41 23.88
CA GLU A 2 -25.57 -0.48 24.90
C GLU A 2 -24.58 -0.26 26.07
N GLY A 3 -24.51 0.95 26.61
CA GLY A 3 -23.64 1.28 27.74
C GLY A 3 -22.13 1.29 27.44
N SER A 4 -21.40 1.73 28.46
CA SER A 4 -19.96 1.74 28.68
C SER A 4 -19.49 0.36 29.15
N PRO A 5 -18.22 -0.01 28.90
CA PRO A 5 -17.60 -1.19 29.54
C PRO A 5 -17.61 -1.16 31.09
N GLU A 6 -18.07 -0.06 31.69
CA GLU A 6 -18.12 0.16 33.14
C GLU A 6 -19.56 0.06 33.68
N THR A 7 -20.21 -1.09 33.49
CA THR A 7 -21.64 -1.35 33.73
C THR A 7 -22.15 -1.10 35.16
N GLU A 8 -21.26 -0.99 36.15
CA GLU A 8 -21.59 -0.72 37.56
C GLU A 8 -21.43 0.76 37.95
N LYS A 9 -21.06 1.63 37.02
CA LYS A 9 -20.73 3.03 37.32
C LYS A 9 -21.94 3.97 37.27
N ALA A 10 -21.83 5.06 38.02
CA ALA A 10 -22.89 6.05 38.13
C ALA A 10 -23.12 6.78 36.80
N GLY A 11 -24.39 6.90 36.40
CA GLY A 11 -24.77 7.56 35.15
C GLY A 11 -24.81 6.66 33.92
N GLU A 12 -24.55 5.36 34.08
CA GLU A 12 -24.48 4.42 32.96
C GLU A 12 -25.80 4.24 32.19
N TYR A 13 -26.93 4.20 32.91
CA TYR A 13 -28.25 3.96 32.33
C TYR A 13 -28.78 5.04 31.38
N VAL A 14 -28.02 6.12 31.15
CA VAL A 14 -28.36 7.18 30.18
C VAL A 14 -27.36 7.23 29.01
N ILE A 15 -26.46 6.25 28.90
CA ILE A 15 -25.45 6.17 27.85
C ILE A 15 -25.85 5.03 26.91
N ASP A 16 -26.20 5.39 25.68
CA ASP A 16 -26.59 4.41 24.65
C ASP A 16 -25.35 3.97 23.84
N LEU A 17 -24.41 4.91 23.60
CA LEU A 17 -23.16 4.70 22.86
C LEU A 17 -21.98 5.33 23.61
N THR A 18 -20.85 4.61 23.66
CA THR A 18 -19.55 5.16 24.06
C THR A 18 -18.57 4.96 22.91
N GLU A 19 -17.88 6.02 22.50
CA GLU A 19 -16.75 5.96 21.56
C GLU A 19 -15.45 6.17 22.34
N SER A 20 -14.56 5.18 22.29
CA SER A 20 -13.19 5.30 22.80
C SER A 20 -12.20 5.35 21.64
N TYR A 21 -11.32 6.35 21.63
CA TYR A 21 -10.24 6.48 20.67
C TYR A 21 -8.90 6.40 21.38
N GLY A 22 -7.97 5.62 20.83
CA GLY A 22 -6.64 5.41 21.40
C GLY A 22 -6.08 4.04 21.07
N THR A 23 -4.96 3.69 21.70
CA THR A 23 -4.45 2.32 21.65
C THR A 23 -5.11 1.48 22.74
N ALA A 24 -4.96 0.15 22.70
CA ALA A 24 -5.49 -0.72 23.74
C ALA A 24 -4.94 -0.42 25.15
N GLU A 25 -3.81 0.31 25.25
CA GLU A 25 -3.11 0.63 26.49
C GLU A 25 -3.34 2.10 26.94
N GLU A 26 -3.67 3.02 26.02
CA GLU A 26 -3.93 4.44 26.31
C GLU A 26 -5.15 4.94 25.53
N GLU A 27 -6.29 5.12 26.23
CA GLU A 27 -7.46 5.83 25.69
C GLU A 27 -7.19 7.35 25.70
N ILE A 28 -7.09 7.91 24.49
CA ILE A 28 -6.77 9.32 24.25
C ILE A 28 -8.04 10.19 24.31
N SER A 29 -9.19 9.66 23.87
CA SER A 29 -10.47 10.35 24.00
C SER A 29 -11.65 9.42 24.27
N ILE A 30 -12.60 9.87 25.10
CA ILE A 30 -13.84 9.14 25.42
C ILE A 30 -15.05 10.04 25.17
N LYS A 31 -16.01 9.57 24.37
CA LYS A 31 -17.25 10.29 24.09
C LYS A 31 -18.47 9.47 24.45
N TYR A 32 -19.38 10.05 25.21
CA TYR A 32 -20.62 9.41 25.65
C TYR A 32 -21.82 10.02 24.93
N TYR A 33 -22.70 9.16 24.42
CA TYR A 33 -23.87 9.59 23.65
C TYR A 33 -25.16 9.03 24.25
N GLN A 34 -26.18 9.90 24.29
CA GLN A 34 -27.57 9.51 24.48
C GLN A 34 -28.31 9.78 23.17
N LEU A 35 -28.93 8.74 22.63
CA LEU A 35 -29.76 8.77 21.44
C LEU A 35 -31.23 8.92 21.85
N LYS A 36 -31.91 9.97 21.35
CA LYS A 36 -33.35 10.15 21.54
C LYS A 36 -34.04 10.25 20.19
N HIS A 37 -35.07 9.44 19.98
CA HIS A 37 -35.83 9.46 18.73
C HIS A 37 -37.33 9.55 19.01
N THR A 38 -38.05 10.32 18.20
CA THR A 38 -39.52 10.35 18.20
C THR A 38 -40.10 10.33 16.80
N THR A 39 -41.19 9.59 16.61
CA THR A 39 -42.00 9.63 15.40
C THR A 39 -43.23 10.54 15.54
N VAL A 40 -43.57 10.96 16.76
CA VAL A 40 -44.85 11.63 17.08
C VAL A 40 -44.67 13.10 17.49
N LEU A 41 -43.59 13.43 18.20
CA LEU A 41 -43.40 14.77 18.80
C LEU A 41 -42.33 15.61 18.08
N LYS A 42 -42.08 15.35 16.79
CA LYS A 42 -41.01 16.00 16.00
C LYS A 42 -41.06 17.53 16.09
N ASP A 43 -42.26 18.11 15.98
CA ASP A 43 -42.47 19.57 15.93
C ASP A 43 -42.53 20.26 17.29
N LYS A 44 -42.52 19.50 18.39
CA LYS A 44 -42.55 20.07 19.74
C LYS A 44 -41.13 20.09 20.27
N PRO A 45 -40.46 21.23 20.51
CA PRO A 45 -39.08 21.19 20.99
C PRO A 45 -38.93 20.51 22.36
N PHE A 46 -37.78 19.87 22.60
CA PHE A 46 -37.35 19.44 23.91
C PHE A 46 -37.08 20.66 24.81
N ILE A 47 -37.65 20.65 26.01
CA ILE A 47 -37.35 21.63 27.06
C ILE A 47 -36.42 21.02 28.12
N LEU A 48 -35.80 21.85 28.96
CA LEU A 48 -34.81 21.39 29.94
C LEU A 48 -35.33 20.25 30.85
N SER A 49 -36.60 20.30 31.25
CA SER A 49 -37.20 19.24 32.09
C SER A 49 -37.28 17.88 31.39
N ASP A 50 -37.44 17.86 30.07
CA ASP A 50 -37.50 16.62 29.30
C ASP A 50 -36.14 15.90 29.24
N LEU A 51 -35.05 16.66 29.43
CA LEU A 51 -33.67 16.18 29.42
C LEU A 51 -33.12 15.92 30.84
N LYS A 52 -33.93 16.11 31.89
CA LYS A 52 -33.51 16.04 33.29
C LYS A 52 -32.72 14.77 33.61
N THR A 53 -33.27 13.60 33.27
CA THR A 53 -32.68 12.30 33.60
C THR A 53 -31.33 12.10 32.90
N THR A 54 -31.23 12.47 31.63
CA THR A 54 -29.98 12.40 30.85
C THR A 54 -28.92 13.34 31.44
N ILE A 55 -29.30 14.58 31.81
CA ILE A 55 -28.37 15.54 32.44
C ILE A 55 -27.89 15.04 33.81
N GLU A 56 -28.79 14.52 34.64
CA GLU A 56 -28.44 13.93 35.95
C GLU A 56 -27.47 12.75 35.80
N GLY A 57 -27.67 11.91 34.78
CA GLY A 57 -26.80 10.77 34.51
C GLY A 57 -25.43 11.19 33.96
N PHE A 58 -25.39 12.08 32.96
CA PHE A 58 -24.14 12.63 32.43
C PHE A 58 -23.33 13.38 33.49
N ALA A 59 -23.98 14.13 34.38
CA ALA A 59 -23.30 14.79 35.49
C ALA A 59 -22.65 13.78 36.43
N LYS A 60 -23.36 12.71 36.81
CA LYS A 60 -22.78 11.62 37.63
C LYS A 60 -21.57 10.99 36.95
N ARG A 61 -21.61 10.80 35.63
CA ARG A 61 -20.47 10.23 34.89
C ARG A 61 -19.31 11.22 34.77
N PHE A 62 -19.60 12.49 34.52
CA PHE A 62 -18.61 13.56 34.55
C PHE A 62 -17.89 13.63 35.90
N GLU A 63 -18.63 13.53 37.02
CA GLU A 63 -18.06 13.55 38.37
C GLU A 63 -16.98 12.49 38.55
N GLN A 64 -17.19 11.30 38.01
CA GLN A 64 -16.25 10.19 38.16
C GLN A 64 -14.93 10.44 37.43
N HIS A 65 -14.97 11.00 36.22
CA HIS A 65 -13.76 11.37 35.50
C HIS A 65 -13.11 12.63 36.08
N TYR A 66 -13.93 13.58 36.53
CA TYR A 66 -13.47 14.80 37.19
C TYR A 66 -12.69 14.49 38.47
N ALA A 67 -13.18 13.57 39.31
CA ALA A 67 -12.51 13.14 40.53
C ALA A 67 -11.16 12.44 40.30
N LYS A 68 -10.87 12.03 39.07
CA LYS A 68 -9.61 11.38 38.67
C LYS A 68 -8.72 12.24 37.78
N ASP A 69 -9.07 13.52 37.56
CA ASP A 69 -8.41 14.39 36.59
C ASP A 69 -8.34 13.81 35.15
N GLU A 70 -9.37 13.05 34.76
CA GLU A 70 -9.46 12.39 33.45
C GLU A 70 -10.13 13.26 32.37
N ILE A 71 -10.83 14.34 32.75
CA ILE A 71 -11.63 15.15 31.80
C ILE A 71 -10.77 15.74 30.68
N LEU A 72 -9.64 16.35 31.03
CA LEU A 72 -8.72 16.95 30.05
C LEU A 72 -7.78 15.91 29.45
N SER A 73 -7.22 15.03 30.26
CA SER A 73 -6.24 14.02 29.82
C SER A 73 -6.83 12.99 28.85
N ARG A 74 -8.12 12.65 28.99
CA ARG A 74 -8.86 11.75 28.10
C ARG A 74 -9.94 12.46 27.29
N GLN A 75 -9.86 13.78 27.15
CA GLN A 75 -10.79 14.61 26.35
C GLN A 75 -12.27 14.18 26.45
N VAL A 76 -12.77 13.99 27.68
CA VAL A 76 -14.09 13.41 27.90
C VAL A 76 -15.20 14.37 27.44
N SER A 77 -16.15 13.88 26.65
CA SER A 77 -17.32 14.66 26.21
C SER A 77 -18.62 13.87 26.26
N PHE A 78 -19.74 14.60 26.33
CA PHE A 78 -21.09 14.06 26.38
C PHE A 78 -21.94 14.67 25.27
N THR A 79 -22.75 13.88 24.58
CA THR A 79 -23.58 14.34 23.47
C THR A 79 -25.00 13.80 23.59
N ILE A 80 -26.00 14.65 23.41
CA ILE A 80 -27.39 14.23 23.21
C ILE A 80 -27.70 14.37 21.72
N VAL A 81 -28.02 13.26 21.07
CA VAL A 81 -28.36 13.18 19.65
C VAL A 81 -29.86 12.94 19.51
N THR A 82 -30.55 13.75 18.71
CA THR A 82 -32.01 13.65 18.57
C THR A 82 -32.54 14.16 17.25
N ASN A 83 -33.58 13.48 16.74
CA ASN A 83 -34.34 13.94 15.56
C ASN A 83 -35.41 15.00 15.87
N ARG A 84 -35.50 15.40 17.14
CA ARG A 84 -36.44 16.39 17.68
C ARG A 84 -35.68 17.63 18.10
N LYS A 85 -36.12 18.81 17.64
CA LYS A 85 -35.50 20.10 18.00
C LYS A 85 -35.41 20.31 19.50
N ILE A 86 -34.36 20.96 19.98
CA ILE A 86 -34.19 21.40 21.36
C ILE A 86 -34.46 22.91 21.41
N ASP A 87 -35.15 23.36 22.46
CA ASP A 87 -35.46 24.78 22.66
C ASP A 87 -34.19 25.64 22.55
N VAL A 88 -34.27 26.70 21.73
CA VAL A 88 -33.12 27.56 21.40
C VAL A 88 -32.53 28.22 22.64
N ASN A 89 -33.36 28.58 23.63
CA ASN A 89 -32.88 29.18 24.87
C ASN A 89 -32.14 28.16 25.74
N VAL A 90 -32.56 26.89 25.71
CA VAL A 90 -31.84 25.81 26.42
C VAL A 90 -30.44 25.66 25.83
N LYS A 91 -30.31 25.52 24.51
CA LYS A 91 -29.00 25.43 23.82
C LYS A 91 -28.12 26.65 24.11
N LYS A 92 -28.68 27.85 23.98
CA LYS A 92 -27.96 29.10 24.24
C LYS A 92 -27.47 29.19 25.69
N ASN A 93 -28.27 28.78 26.66
CA ASN A 93 -27.87 28.84 28.07
C ASN A 93 -26.78 27.80 28.41
N PHE A 94 -26.80 26.61 27.81
CA PHE A 94 -25.70 25.65 27.95
C PHE A 94 -24.39 26.21 27.40
N ASN A 95 -24.41 26.73 26.17
CA ASN A 95 -23.22 27.34 25.55
C ASN A 95 -22.70 28.53 26.37
N ASN A 96 -23.59 29.40 26.84
CA ASN A 96 -23.20 30.52 27.69
C ASN A 96 -22.57 30.05 29.01
N LEU A 97 -23.09 29.01 29.67
CA LEU A 97 -22.48 28.45 30.87
C LEU A 97 -21.11 27.82 30.59
N GLY A 98 -20.97 27.11 29.47
CA GLY A 98 -19.69 26.53 29.03
C GLY A 98 -18.62 27.61 28.76
N ASP A 99 -19.02 28.76 28.22
CA ASP A 99 -18.16 29.91 27.96
C ASP A 99 -17.89 30.79 29.21
N GLY A 100 -18.44 30.45 30.38
CA GLY A 100 -18.36 31.28 31.59
C GLY A 100 -19.19 32.57 31.55
N LYS A 101 -20.15 32.69 30.63
CA LYS A 101 -21.06 33.83 30.48
C LYS A 101 -22.26 33.74 31.43
N ALA A 102 -22.84 34.89 31.76
CA ALA A 102 -24.01 34.95 32.62
C ALA A 102 -25.27 34.36 31.96
N VAL A 103 -26.02 33.57 32.72
CA VAL A 103 -27.32 32.98 32.32
C VAL A 103 -28.42 33.33 33.31
N GLY A 104 -29.68 33.12 32.92
CA GLY A 104 -30.83 33.37 33.79
C GLY A 104 -30.75 32.57 35.11
N LYS A 105 -31.02 33.24 36.24
CA LYS A 105 -30.90 32.65 37.61
C LYS A 105 -31.68 31.34 37.77
N LEU A 106 -32.88 31.25 37.19
CA LEU A 106 -33.73 30.06 37.28
C LEU A 106 -33.15 28.86 36.53
N PHE A 107 -32.58 29.10 35.34
CA PHE A 107 -31.94 28.05 34.54
C PHE A 107 -30.71 27.51 35.27
N LYS A 108 -29.84 28.42 35.76
CA LYS A 108 -28.65 28.04 36.54
C LYS A 108 -29.02 27.20 37.75
N LYS A 109 -29.97 27.65 38.57
CA LYS A 109 -30.40 26.93 39.78
C LYS A 109 -30.98 25.54 39.48
N THR A 110 -31.74 25.42 38.39
CA THR A 110 -32.27 24.13 37.94
C THR A 110 -31.14 23.17 37.56
N LEU A 111 -30.13 23.67 36.84
CA LEU A 111 -28.96 22.88 36.44
C LEU A 111 -28.06 22.50 37.62
N GLU A 112 -27.82 23.42 38.56
CA GLU A 112 -27.15 23.13 39.84
C GLU A 112 -27.90 22.03 40.60
N THR A 113 -29.24 22.00 40.52
CA THR A 113 -30.05 20.94 41.14
C THR A 113 -29.91 19.60 40.42
N TYR A 114 -29.91 19.59 39.08
CA TYR A 114 -29.80 18.34 38.30
C TYR A 114 -28.39 17.75 38.35
N THR A 115 -27.36 18.61 38.30
CA THR A 115 -25.97 18.17 38.24
C THR A 115 -25.33 18.03 39.62
N THR A 116 -25.87 18.71 40.63
CA THR A 116 -25.24 18.93 41.95
C THR A 116 -23.94 19.74 41.90
N PHE A 117 -23.59 20.32 40.74
CA PHE A 117 -22.39 21.13 40.53
C PHE A 117 -22.69 22.61 40.65
N ASP A 118 -21.69 23.37 41.08
CA ASP A 118 -21.70 24.83 41.09
C ASP A 118 -20.41 25.39 40.47
N GLY A 119 -20.34 26.72 40.37
CA GLY A 119 -19.13 27.46 39.97
C GLY A 119 -18.48 26.95 38.68
N ASP A 120 -17.16 26.82 38.74
CA ASP A 120 -16.31 26.44 37.60
C ASP A 120 -16.58 25.00 37.14
N LYS A 121 -16.92 24.10 38.06
CA LYS A 121 -17.23 22.71 37.74
C LYS A 121 -18.47 22.56 36.88
N LEU A 122 -19.51 23.34 37.17
CA LEU A 122 -20.72 23.39 36.33
C LEU A 122 -20.41 23.96 34.94
N SER A 123 -19.54 24.98 34.88
CA SER A 123 -19.09 25.58 33.61
C SER A 123 -18.32 24.56 32.77
N GLU A 124 -17.39 23.83 33.39
CA GLU A 124 -16.61 22.79 32.72
C GLU A 124 -17.50 21.65 32.21
N PHE A 125 -18.43 21.14 33.01
CA PHE A 125 -19.42 20.15 32.54
C PHE A 125 -20.21 20.65 31.32
N CYS A 126 -20.70 21.89 31.36
CA CYS A 126 -21.45 22.47 30.25
C CYS A 126 -20.56 22.65 29.00
N SER A 127 -19.26 22.93 29.16
CA SER A 127 -18.31 23.02 28.04
C SER A 127 -18.04 21.68 27.35
N LYS A 128 -18.35 20.56 28.02
CA LYS A 128 -18.18 19.19 27.51
C LYS A 128 -19.49 18.57 27.02
N LEU A 129 -20.62 19.26 27.12
CA LEU A 129 -21.94 18.77 26.73
C LEU A 129 -22.37 19.36 25.37
N ASN A 130 -22.54 18.49 24.39
CA ASN A 130 -23.05 18.80 23.06
C ASN A 130 -24.53 18.43 22.91
N LEU A 131 -25.29 19.26 22.20
CA LEU A 131 -26.72 19.06 21.97
C LEU A 131 -26.99 19.09 20.45
N GLU A 132 -27.13 17.91 19.86
CA GLU A 132 -27.30 17.69 18.43
C GLU A 132 -28.76 17.36 18.09
N ASP A 133 -29.46 18.33 17.51
CA ASP A 133 -30.91 18.27 17.24
C ASP A 133 -31.26 18.41 15.74
N SER A 134 -30.29 18.05 14.89
CA SER A 134 -30.36 18.13 13.43
C SER A 134 -30.64 16.80 12.74
N GLU A 135 -30.67 15.70 13.47
CA GLU A 135 -30.83 14.37 12.88
C GLU A 135 -32.18 14.20 12.17
N ALA A 136 -32.17 13.48 11.06
CA ALA A 136 -33.39 13.07 10.38
C ALA A 136 -34.11 11.96 11.18
N ASP A 137 -35.30 11.59 10.73
CA ASP A 137 -35.93 10.36 11.22
C ASP A 137 -35.28 9.11 10.60
N TYR A 138 -35.76 7.93 10.99
CA TYR A 138 -35.22 6.66 10.50
C TYR A 138 -35.09 6.56 8.97
N GLU A 139 -36.09 7.01 8.21
CA GLU A 139 -36.04 6.94 6.74
C GLU A 139 -34.97 7.88 6.18
N GLY A 140 -34.87 9.10 6.74
CA GLY A 140 -33.82 10.04 6.37
C GLY A 140 -32.42 9.53 6.72
N GLN A 141 -32.21 9.03 7.94
CA GLN A 141 -30.92 8.47 8.38
C GLN A 141 -30.50 7.27 7.51
N HIS A 142 -31.44 6.39 7.17
CA HIS A 142 -31.16 5.26 6.29
C HIS A 142 -30.78 5.70 4.87
N ALA A 143 -31.43 6.76 4.35
CA ALA A 143 -31.08 7.33 3.06
C ALA A 143 -29.70 8.03 3.09
N GLU A 144 -29.38 8.74 4.15
CA GLU A 144 -28.08 9.39 4.38
C GLU A 144 -26.96 8.36 4.47
N LEU A 145 -27.12 7.32 5.29
CA LEU A 145 -26.17 6.21 5.40
C LEU A 145 -25.92 5.54 4.05
N ARG A 146 -26.99 5.33 3.26
CA ARG A 146 -26.85 4.79 1.90
C ARG A 146 -25.97 5.69 1.02
N VAL A 147 -26.13 7.00 1.09
CA VAL A 147 -25.32 7.95 0.31
C VAL A 147 -23.87 7.94 0.78
N GLU A 148 -23.62 7.92 2.09
CA GLU A 148 -22.27 7.85 2.66
C GLU A 148 -21.56 6.57 2.25
N MET A 149 -22.20 5.41 2.41
CA MET A 149 -21.61 4.13 2.03
C MET A 149 -21.40 4.01 0.51
N ALA A 150 -22.32 4.55 -0.29
CA ALA A 150 -22.17 4.58 -1.75
C ALA A 150 -20.98 5.44 -2.20
N ARG A 151 -20.53 6.41 -1.38
CA ARG A 151 -19.30 7.12 -1.68
C ARG A 151 -18.09 6.21 -1.53
N LEU A 152 -18.04 5.36 -0.51
CA LEU A 152 -16.87 4.51 -0.20
C LEU A 152 -16.59 3.44 -1.25
N ILE A 153 -17.64 2.84 -1.82
CA ILE A 153 -17.54 1.67 -2.69
C ILE A 153 -17.49 2.09 -4.16
N SER A 154 -16.50 1.58 -4.89
CA SER A 154 -16.36 1.87 -6.31
C SER A 154 -17.30 1.05 -7.18
N GLY A 155 -17.93 1.71 -8.16
CA GLY A 155 -18.85 1.10 -9.10
C GLY A 155 -20.28 0.96 -8.57
N ALA A 156 -20.94 -0.16 -8.89
CA ALA A 156 -22.32 -0.38 -8.50
C ALA A 156 -22.47 -0.60 -6.99
N PHE A 157 -23.25 0.25 -6.33
CA PHE A 157 -23.56 0.12 -4.91
C PHE A 157 -24.76 -0.79 -4.67
N ASP A 158 -24.59 -1.78 -3.78
CA ASP A 158 -25.64 -2.68 -3.32
C ASP A 158 -26.18 -2.20 -1.96
N SER A 159 -27.50 -2.10 -1.80
CA SER A 159 -28.11 -1.78 -0.51
C SER A 159 -27.78 -2.81 0.58
N ALA A 160 -27.39 -4.03 0.19
CA ALA A 160 -26.93 -5.05 1.12
C ALA A 160 -25.77 -4.58 2.02
N TYR A 161 -24.95 -3.61 1.59
CA TYR A 161 -23.92 -3.03 2.45
C TYR A 161 -24.53 -2.27 3.64
N VAL A 162 -25.57 -1.45 3.39
CA VAL A 162 -26.30 -0.72 4.43
C VAL A 162 -26.94 -1.68 5.42
N ASP A 163 -27.59 -2.71 4.89
CA ASP A 163 -28.23 -3.75 5.70
C ASP A 163 -27.19 -4.49 6.54
N SER A 164 -26.01 -4.78 5.99
CA SER A 164 -24.91 -5.49 6.65
C SER A 164 -24.34 -4.70 7.83
N VAL A 165 -24.15 -3.38 7.70
CA VAL A 165 -23.70 -2.51 8.81
C VAL A 165 -24.81 -2.28 9.83
N THR A 166 -26.06 -2.13 9.39
CA THR A 166 -27.21 -2.01 10.32
C THR A 166 -27.37 -3.29 11.14
N THR A 167 -27.23 -4.44 10.50
CA THR A 167 -27.28 -5.76 11.16
C THR A 167 -26.15 -5.91 12.18
N LEU A 168 -24.94 -5.42 11.88
CA LEU A 168 -23.83 -5.41 12.85
C LEU A 168 -24.23 -4.71 14.16
N ILE A 169 -24.82 -3.51 14.07
CA ILE A 169 -25.24 -2.77 15.26
C ILE A 169 -26.38 -3.50 15.98
N GLN A 170 -27.34 -4.04 15.25
CA GLN A 170 -28.43 -4.83 15.84
C GLN A 170 -27.91 -6.04 16.61
N GLU A 171 -26.96 -6.80 16.04
CA GLU A 171 -26.31 -7.95 16.67
C GLU A 171 -25.58 -7.53 17.95
N LYS A 172 -24.89 -6.37 17.93
CA LYS A 172 -24.11 -5.87 19.08
C LYS A 172 -24.97 -5.35 20.23
N VAL A 173 -26.21 -4.93 19.97
CA VAL A 173 -27.15 -4.49 21.01
C VAL A 173 -27.89 -5.66 21.67
N LEU A 174 -27.81 -6.88 21.13
CA LEU A 174 -28.48 -8.03 21.75
C LEU A 174 -27.85 -8.40 23.12
N PRO A 175 -28.65 -8.90 24.09
CA PRO A 175 -28.19 -9.17 25.46
C PRO A 175 -27.01 -10.15 25.59
N ASN A 176 -26.74 -10.96 24.56
CA ASN A 176 -25.68 -11.97 24.58
C ASN A 176 -24.36 -11.49 23.94
N SER A 177 -24.34 -10.25 23.43
CA SER A 177 -23.18 -9.62 22.80
C SER A 177 -22.32 -8.88 23.82
N ASP A 178 -21.09 -8.49 23.45
CA ASP A 178 -20.23 -7.63 24.29
C ASP A 178 -20.52 -6.13 24.12
N GLY A 179 -21.38 -5.77 23.17
CA GLY A 179 -21.72 -4.39 22.86
C GLY A 179 -20.56 -3.55 22.30
N ARG A 180 -19.43 -4.15 21.91
CA ARG A 180 -18.26 -3.44 21.36
C ARG A 180 -18.26 -3.53 19.85
N VAL A 181 -17.94 -2.43 19.18
CA VAL A 181 -17.65 -2.43 17.75
C VAL A 181 -16.19 -2.05 17.56
N VAL A 182 -15.44 -2.85 16.80
CA VAL A 182 -14.05 -2.55 16.42
C VAL A 182 -13.93 -2.30 14.90
N ARG A 183 -12.79 -1.74 14.47
CA ARG A 183 -12.52 -1.40 13.05
C ARG A 183 -12.78 -2.58 12.13
N GLU A 184 -12.27 -3.72 12.55
CA GLU A 184 -12.44 -5.02 11.94
C GLU A 184 -13.92 -5.32 11.62
N ASP A 185 -14.81 -5.19 12.59
CA ASP A 185 -16.25 -5.51 12.44
C ASP A 185 -16.89 -4.80 11.27
N VAL A 186 -16.50 -3.55 11.08
CA VAL A 186 -16.97 -2.68 10.00
C VAL A 186 -16.34 -3.11 8.68
N LEU A 187 -15.02 -3.26 8.61
CA LEU A 187 -14.29 -3.65 7.39
C LEU A 187 -14.82 -4.96 6.79
N ARG A 188 -15.14 -5.95 7.63
CA ARG A 188 -15.73 -7.22 7.20
C ARG A 188 -17.03 -7.03 6.43
N ARG A 189 -17.85 -6.04 6.79
CA ARG A 189 -19.14 -5.78 6.11
C ARG A 189 -18.95 -5.29 4.68
N PHE A 190 -17.76 -4.77 4.37
CA PHE A 190 -17.33 -4.37 3.03
C PHE A 190 -16.55 -5.47 2.28
N GLY A 191 -16.40 -6.66 2.86
CA GLY A 191 -15.58 -7.72 2.28
C GLY A 191 -14.08 -7.48 2.42
N ILE A 192 -13.67 -6.50 3.23
CA ILE A 192 -12.26 -6.20 3.49
C ILE A 192 -11.79 -7.10 4.62
N MET A 193 -10.81 -7.93 4.30
CA MET A 193 -10.26 -8.94 5.21
C MET A 193 -8.80 -8.67 5.54
N SER A 194 -8.16 -7.73 4.83
CA SER A 194 -6.77 -7.33 5.00
C SER A 194 -6.56 -5.83 4.84
N GLU A 195 -5.52 -5.32 5.48
CA GLU A 195 -5.02 -3.98 5.19
C GLU A 195 -4.52 -3.85 3.74
N LEU A 196 -4.04 -4.95 3.12
CA LEU A 196 -3.64 -4.98 1.71
C LEU A 196 -4.80 -4.78 0.73
N ASP A 197 -6.05 -5.01 1.15
CA ASP A 197 -7.22 -4.70 0.31
C ASP A 197 -7.43 -3.18 0.22
N MET A 198 -6.94 -2.44 1.23
CA MET A 198 -6.97 -0.98 1.30
C MET A 198 -5.66 -0.36 0.77
N TYR A 199 -4.51 -0.99 1.03
CA TYR A 199 -3.19 -0.52 0.64
C TYR A 199 -2.45 -1.60 -0.14
N PRO A 200 -2.83 -1.85 -1.41
CA PRO A 200 -2.36 -3.01 -2.16
C PRO A 200 -0.90 -2.92 -2.65
N ALA A 201 -0.29 -1.73 -2.61
CA ALA A 201 1.05 -1.52 -3.16
C ALA A 201 1.79 -0.37 -2.47
N GLU A 202 1.95 -0.46 -1.16
CA GLU A 202 2.81 0.46 -0.41
C GLU A 202 4.20 0.58 -1.04
N ALA A 203 4.76 1.78 -1.02
CA ALA A 203 6.02 2.08 -1.69
C ALA A 203 7.22 1.42 -1.01
N GLN A 204 8.18 0.91 -1.80
CA GLN A 204 9.34 0.18 -1.30
C GLN A 204 10.61 1.00 -1.51
N TRP A 205 10.78 2.02 -0.68
CA TRP A 205 11.89 2.97 -0.81
C TRP A 205 13.17 2.48 -0.16
N GLU A 206 14.29 2.62 -0.86
CA GLU A 206 15.62 2.45 -0.27
C GLU A 206 15.88 3.52 0.81
N SER A 207 16.44 3.09 1.94
CA SER A 207 16.97 3.99 2.97
C SER A 207 18.29 4.59 2.49
N LEU A 208 18.30 5.89 2.20
CA LEU A 208 19.48 6.62 1.76
C LEU A 208 19.96 7.50 2.92
N ALA A 209 21.06 7.12 3.56
CA ALA A 209 21.61 7.85 4.70
C ALA A 209 22.26 9.19 4.32
N LYS A 210 22.79 9.29 3.10
CA LYS A 210 23.58 10.44 2.61
C LYS A 210 22.95 10.97 1.31
N THR A 211 21.97 11.87 1.43
CA THR A 211 21.35 12.57 0.28
C THR A 211 21.72 14.04 0.30
N ILE A 212 21.82 14.64 -0.89
CA ILE A 212 22.02 16.09 -1.04
C ILE A 212 20.74 16.75 -1.57
N VAL A 213 20.56 18.03 -1.25
CA VAL A 213 19.53 18.88 -1.85
C VAL A 213 20.10 19.44 -3.14
N ARG A 214 19.30 19.42 -4.21
CA ARG A 214 19.76 19.79 -5.55
C ARG A 214 19.19 21.13 -5.98
N GLY A 215 20.01 21.99 -6.58
CA GLY A 215 19.61 23.34 -6.98
C GLY A 215 18.47 23.35 -8.00
N GLN A 216 18.47 22.38 -8.92
CA GLN A 216 17.42 22.29 -9.94
C GLN A 216 16.04 21.88 -9.40
N HIS A 217 15.98 21.29 -8.20
CA HIS A 217 14.71 20.78 -7.66
C HIS A 217 13.72 21.91 -7.39
N GLU A 218 14.20 23.06 -6.90
CA GLU A 218 13.34 24.23 -6.63
C GLU A 218 12.64 24.71 -7.92
N VAL A 219 13.40 24.81 -9.02
CA VAL A 219 12.86 25.22 -10.33
C VAL A 219 11.82 24.22 -10.83
N LEU A 220 12.12 22.92 -10.74
CA LEU A 220 11.18 21.87 -11.17
C LEU A 220 9.91 21.84 -10.31
N ILE A 221 10.03 22.03 -9.00
CA ILE A 221 8.89 22.12 -8.08
C ILE A 221 8.01 23.31 -8.45
N ASN A 222 8.60 24.49 -8.68
CA ASN A 222 7.83 25.67 -9.09
C ASN A 222 7.10 25.44 -10.41
N ASN A 223 7.76 24.84 -11.41
CA ASN A 223 7.12 24.48 -12.68
C ASN A 223 5.94 23.51 -12.49
N ILE A 224 6.09 22.50 -11.60
CA ILE A 224 5.01 21.56 -11.25
C ILE A 224 3.83 22.31 -10.61
N LEU A 225 4.09 23.27 -9.72
CA LEU A 225 3.04 23.98 -9.00
C LEU A 225 2.27 24.97 -9.89
N GLU A 226 2.97 25.62 -10.82
CA GLU A 226 2.40 26.63 -11.72
C GLU A 226 1.55 26.02 -12.86
N THR A 227 1.91 24.84 -13.35
CA THR A 227 1.23 24.22 -14.50
C THR A 227 -0.08 23.54 -14.15
N THR A 228 -1.03 23.50 -15.08
CA THR A 228 -2.26 22.68 -14.98
C THR A 228 -2.22 21.45 -15.87
N ALA A 229 -1.22 21.36 -16.75
CA ALA A 229 -1.01 20.21 -17.60
C ALA A 229 -0.37 19.04 -16.84
N PRO A 230 -0.58 17.79 -17.27
CA PRO A 230 0.22 16.67 -16.80
C PRO A 230 1.70 16.92 -17.11
N VAL A 231 2.55 16.67 -16.13
CA VAL A 231 4.00 16.85 -16.23
C VAL A 231 4.68 15.50 -16.39
N ILE A 232 5.57 15.40 -17.37
CA ILE A 232 6.52 14.30 -17.46
C ILE A 232 7.90 14.82 -17.10
N ILE A 233 8.49 14.25 -16.06
CA ILE A 233 9.90 14.45 -15.72
C ILE A 233 10.68 13.25 -16.24
N HIS A 234 11.51 13.48 -17.24
CA HIS A 234 12.30 12.42 -17.84
C HIS A 234 13.78 12.60 -17.52
N ALA A 235 14.47 11.48 -17.36
CA ALA A 235 15.91 11.45 -17.18
C ALA A 235 16.47 10.10 -17.56
N GLU A 236 17.76 10.06 -17.89
CA GLU A 236 18.50 8.80 -18.05
C GLU A 236 18.48 7.94 -16.76
N GLY A 237 18.97 6.71 -16.89
CA GLY A 237 19.16 5.80 -15.77
C GLY A 237 20.08 6.40 -14.69
N GLY A 238 19.71 6.24 -13.42
CA GLY A 238 20.59 6.60 -12.31
C GLY A 238 20.66 8.09 -11.92
N ILE A 239 19.92 8.98 -12.61
CA ILE A 239 19.89 10.43 -12.31
C ILE A 239 19.19 10.78 -10.99
N GLY A 240 18.44 9.86 -10.38
CA GLY A 240 17.83 10.07 -9.06
C GLY A 240 16.33 10.45 -9.10
N LYS A 241 15.58 9.98 -10.10
CA LYS A 241 14.12 10.19 -10.22
C LYS A 241 13.34 9.84 -8.94
N SER A 242 13.58 8.66 -8.35
CA SER A 242 12.92 8.25 -7.09
C SER A 242 13.32 9.14 -5.90
N VAL A 243 14.56 9.64 -5.87
CA VAL A 243 15.01 10.59 -4.83
C VAL A 243 14.32 11.94 -5.01
N PHE A 244 14.22 12.42 -6.26
CA PHE A 244 13.48 13.62 -6.59
C PHE A 244 12.01 13.50 -6.17
N ALA A 245 11.32 12.39 -6.51
CA ALA A 245 9.92 12.20 -6.14
C ALA A 245 9.69 12.34 -4.62
N ARG A 246 10.56 11.73 -3.81
CA ARG A 246 10.52 11.82 -2.35
C ARG A 246 10.86 13.21 -1.82
N GLN A 247 11.81 13.91 -2.45
CA GLN A 247 12.18 15.26 -2.05
C GLN A 247 11.09 16.27 -2.41
N VAL A 248 10.40 16.13 -3.55
CA VAL A 248 9.26 16.97 -3.90
C VAL A 248 8.20 16.89 -2.82
N VAL A 249 7.76 15.69 -2.44
CA VAL A 249 6.73 15.50 -1.39
C VAL A 249 7.10 16.22 -0.09
N LYS A 250 8.38 16.24 0.28
CA LYS A 250 8.88 16.91 1.49
C LYS A 250 9.08 18.42 1.35
N ALA A 251 9.25 18.90 0.13
CA ALA A 251 9.55 20.31 -0.18
C ALA A 251 8.31 21.11 -0.58
N LEU A 252 7.14 20.47 -0.64
CA LEU A 252 5.88 21.18 -0.85
C LEU A 252 5.61 22.16 0.31
N PRO A 253 4.92 23.28 0.04
CA PRO A 253 4.41 24.16 1.08
C PRO A 253 3.58 23.40 2.13
N ASP A 254 3.61 23.83 3.39
CA ASP A 254 2.94 23.15 4.53
C ASP A 254 1.44 22.93 4.33
N ASP A 255 0.79 23.75 3.52
CA ASP A 255 -0.64 23.70 3.17
C ASP A 255 -0.94 22.82 1.94
N SER A 256 0.09 22.34 1.25
CA SER A 256 0.00 21.46 0.09
C SER A 256 0.40 20.03 0.46
N ILE A 257 -0.17 19.04 -0.22
CA ILE A 257 0.11 17.63 0.03
C ILE A 257 0.62 16.94 -1.23
N GLY A 258 1.59 16.04 -1.05
CA GLY A 258 2.19 15.24 -2.10
C GLY A 258 2.08 13.75 -1.80
N ILE A 259 1.68 12.95 -2.80
CA ILE A 259 1.71 11.47 -2.73
C ILE A 259 2.64 10.95 -3.82
N ALA A 260 3.58 10.07 -3.47
CA ALA A 260 4.49 9.45 -4.42
C ALA A 260 4.23 7.94 -4.50
N TYR A 261 3.74 7.48 -5.65
CA TYR A 261 3.48 6.07 -5.92
C TYR A 261 4.67 5.42 -6.64
N ASP A 262 5.20 4.36 -6.03
CA ASP A 262 6.34 3.59 -6.55
C ASP A 262 5.89 2.47 -7.49
N CYS A 263 6.15 2.61 -8.80
CA CYS A 263 5.87 1.57 -9.78
C CYS A 263 6.98 0.52 -9.92
N PHE A 264 8.18 0.74 -9.36
CA PHE A 264 9.29 -0.22 -9.42
C PHE A 264 9.21 -1.25 -8.30
N GLY A 265 8.85 -0.83 -7.08
CA GLY A 265 8.57 -1.74 -5.97
C GLY A 265 9.74 -2.63 -5.57
N ALA A 266 10.96 -2.08 -5.57
CA ALA A 266 12.19 -2.85 -5.36
C ALA A 266 12.35 -4.06 -6.31
N GLY A 267 11.84 -3.96 -7.55
CA GLY A 267 11.88 -5.01 -8.57
C GLY A 267 10.65 -5.94 -8.57
N SER A 268 9.79 -5.86 -7.56
CA SER A 268 8.63 -6.75 -7.43
C SER A 268 7.51 -6.47 -8.44
N TYR A 269 7.58 -5.37 -9.19
CA TYR A 269 6.57 -4.95 -10.17
C TYR A 269 6.35 -5.97 -11.31
N ARG A 270 7.34 -6.83 -11.59
CA ARG A 270 7.25 -7.95 -12.54
C ARG A 270 6.83 -9.26 -11.90
N ASN A 271 6.46 -9.26 -10.61
CA ASN A 271 5.83 -10.41 -9.97
C ASN A 271 4.32 -10.28 -10.06
N ARG A 272 3.65 -11.39 -10.35
CA ARG A 272 2.19 -11.37 -10.49
C ARG A 272 1.44 -11.14 -9.17
N SER A 273 2.05 -11.48 -8.04
CA SER A 273 1.47 -11.28 -6.71
C SER A 273 1.54 -9.84 -6.21
N THR A 274 2.38 -9.01 -6.83
CA THR A 274 2.68 -7.64 -6.37
C THR A 274 2.76 -6.69 -7.55
N THR A 275 1.88 -6.85 -8.54
CA THR A 275 1.83 -5.99 -9.72
C THR A 275 1.49 -4.56 -9.31
N ARG A 276 2.09 -3.58 -9.97
CA ARG A 276 1.95 -2.16 -9.62
C ARG A 276 1.32 -1.32 -10.73
N HIS A 277 1.00 -1.92 -11.87
CA HIS A 277 0.47 -1.25 -13.07
C HIS A 277 -1.07 -1.28 -13.19
N MET A 278 -1.78 -2.04 -12.35
CA MET A 278 -3.24 -2.15 -12.43
C MET A 278 -3.95 -0.98 -11.72
N HIS A 279 -5.09 -0.54 -12.26
CA HIS A 279 -5.94 0.50 -11.65
C HIS A 279 -6.35 0.19 -10.22
N ARG A 280 -6.82 -1.05 -9.97
CA ARG A 280 -7.22 -1.52 -8.64
C ARG A 280 -6.08 -1.58 -7.63
N THR A 281 -4.84 -1.47 -8.09
CA THR A 281 -3.68 -1.43 -7.21
C THR A 281 -3.27 0.02 -7.00
N ALA A 282 -2.87 0.71 -8.07
CA ALA A 282 -2.30 2.04 -7.98
C ALA A 282 -3.30 3.09 -7.48
N LEU A 283 -4.50 3.14 -8.04
CA LEU A 283 -5.48 4.19 -7.74
C LEU A 283 -6.12 3.99 -6.37
N VAL A 284 -6.25 2.75 -5.92
CA VAL A 284 -6.71 2.40 -4.56
C VAL A 284 -5.67 2.81 -3.53
N GLN A 285 -4.41 2.44 -3.74
CA GLN A 285 -3.28 2.85 -2.88
C GLN A 285 -3.26 4.38 -2.71
N ILE A 286 -3.23 5.12 -3.82
CA ILE A 286 -3.15 6.60 -3.77
C ILE A 286 -4.39 7.20 -3.09
N SER A 287 -5.60 6.72 -3.40
CA SER A 287 -6.83 7.23 -2.77
C SER A 287 -6.83 7.02 -1.26
N ASN A 288 -6.37 5.85 -0.81
CA ASN A 288 -6.40 5.51 0.60
C ASN A 288 -5.28 6.18 1.38
N GLU A 289 -4.13 6.48 0.76
CA GLU A 289 -3.14 7.38 1.33
C GLU A 289 -3.67 8.82 1.49
N LEU A 290 -4.43 9.34 0.51
CA LEU A 290 -5.12 10.64 0.66
C LEU A 290 -6.15 10.61 1.79
N SER A 291 -6.89 9.51 1.89
CA SER A 291 -7.89 9.32 2.95
C SER A 291 -7.26 9.25 4.34
N ALA A 292 -6.11 8.57 4.48
CA ALA A 292 -5.35 8.53 5.73
C ALA A 292 -4.87 9.92 6.19
N ASN A 293 -4.67 10.85 5.25
CA ASN A 293 -4.39 12.26 5.53
C ASN A 293 -5.65 13.10 5.84
N GLY A 294 -6.83 12.48 5.90
CA GLY A 294 -8.11 13.14 6.21
C GLY A 294 -8.67 13.99 5.06
N LEU A 295 -8.19 13.82 3.83
CA LEU A 295 -8.55 14.68 2.70
C LEU A 295 -9.77 14.19 1.92
N CYS A 296 -10.03 12.89 1.93
CA CYS A 296 -11.17 12.30 1.23
C CYS A 296 -11.60 10.98 1.88
N ASP A 297 -12.74 10.46 1.45
CA ASP A 297 -13.17 9.12 1.80
C ASP A 297 -12.25 8.05 1.19
N PRO A 298 -12.09 6.88 1.82
CA PRO A 298 -11.34 5.78 1.23
C PRO A 298 -12.04 5.25 -0.03
N LEU A 299 -11.28 4.64 -0.93
CA LEU A 299 -11.75 3.93 -2.11
C LEU A 299 -11.69 2.43 -1.86
N VAL A 300 -12.87 1.80 -1.79
CA VAL A 300 -13.01 0.35 -1.63
C VAL A 300 -13.43 -0.26 -2.96
N VAL A 301 -12.66 -1.24 -3.43
CA VAL A 301 -12.92 -1.94 -4.70
C VAL A 301 -13.34 -3.37 -4.45
N GLN A 302 -14.33 -3.84 -5.19
CA GLN A 302 -14.75 -5.24 -5.17
C GLN A 302 -14.07 -6.01 -6.31
N ASN A 303 -14.04 -7.33 -6.23
CA ASN A 303 -13.43 -8.17 -7.29
C ASN A 303 -14.09 -7.97 -8.67
N THR A 304 -15.36 -7.55 -8.69
CA THR A 304 -16.13 -7.28 -9.90
C THR A 304 -16.02 -5.85 -10.41
N THR A 305 -15.38 -4.93 -9.66
CA THR A 305 -15.27 -3.52 -10.05
C THR A 305 -14.40 -3.36 -11.30
N LEU A 306 -14.92 -2.63 -12.29
CA LEU A 306 -14.24 -2.39 -13.56
C LEU A 306 -13.22 -1.25 -13.45
N ALA A 307 -12.16 -1.30 -14.24
CA ALA A 307 -11.12 -0.27 -14.25
C ALA A 307 -11.65 1.15 -14.48
N GLY A 308 -12.65 1.31 -15.36
CA GLY A 308 -13.28 2.61 -15.63
C GLY A 308 -14.06 3.18 -14.45
N ASP A 309 -14.68 2.32 -13.62
CA ASP A 309 -15.34 2.77 -12.39
C ASP A 309 -14.31 3.27 -11.38
N ILE A 310 -13.23 2.50 -11.21
CA ILE A 310 -12.11 2.85 -10.32
C ILE A 310 -11.47 4.19 -10.73
N MET A 311 -11.23 4.40 -12.04
CA MET A 311 -10.68 5.65 -12.55
C MET A 311 -11.59 6.85 -12.23
N ARG A 312 -12.90 6.72 -12.51
CA ARG A 312 -13.87 7.79 -12.24
C ARG A 312 -13.92 8.14 -10.75
N ASP A 313 -13.97 7.12 -9.89
CA ASP A 313 -14.08 7.32 -8.45
C ASP A 313 -12.77 7.88 -7.87
N PHE A 314 -11.61 7.48 -8.40
CA PHE A 314 -10.32 8.09 -8.11
C PHE A 314 -10.29 9.59 -8.43
N LEU A 315 -10.76 10.02 -9.60
CA LEU A 315 -10.84 11.45 -9.95
C LEU A 315 -11.78 12.23 -9.00
N ALA A 316 -12.86 11.60 -8.54
CA ALA A 316 -13.74 12.18 -7.52
C ALA A 316 -13.03 12.32 -6.16
N ARG A 317 -12.14 11.39 -5.80
CA ARG A 317 -11.29 11.51 -4.60
C ARG A 317 -10.29 12.64 -4.71
N LEU A 318 -9.61 12.78 -5.84
CA LEU A 318 -8.74 13.93 -6.09
C LEU A 318 -9.51 15.25 -5.96
N SER A 319 -10.74 15.31 -6.49
CA SER A 319 -11.60 16.50 -6.39
C SER A 319 -11.94 16.84 -4.94
N THR A 320 -12.28 15.82 -4.15
CA THR A 320 -12.62 15.98 -2.73
C THR A 320 -11.40 16.42 -1.93
N ALA A 321 -10.25 15.79 -2.17
CA ALA A 321 -9.00 16.09 -1.49
C ALA A 321 -8.53 17.53 -1.74
N ILE A 322 -8.55 17.99 -2.99
CA ILE A 322 -8.15 19.38 -3.29
C ILE A 322 -9.14 20.40 -2.72
N MET A 323 -10.45 20.12 -2.72
CA MET A 323 -11.43 20.98 -2.07
C MET A 323 -11.18 21.09 -0.55
N ALA A 324 -10.85 19.98 0.12
CA ALA A 324 -10.54 19.98 1.54
C ALA A 324 -9.29 20.83 1.86
N LEU A 325 -8.22 20.68 1.06
CA LEU A 325 -7.02 21.51 1.19
C LEU A 325 -7.33 23.00 0.96
N GLN A 326 -8.12 23.30 -0.08
CA GLN A 326 -8.44 24.69 -0.45
C GLN A 326 -9.41 25.39 0.49
N GLN A 327 -10.16 24.65 1.31
CA GLN A 327 -10.93 25.24 2.41
C GLN A 327 -10.02 25.84 3.47
N ALA A 328 -8.85 25.23 3.74
CA ALA A 328 -7.88 25.75 4.69
C ALA A 328 -7.00 26.85 4.06
N ASN A 329 -6.51 26.63 2.84
CA ASN A 329 -5.79 27.63 2.07
C ASN A 329 -6.17 27.58 0.57
N PRO A 330 -6.80 28.62 -0.01
CA PRO A 330 -7.18 28.65 -1.42
C PRO A 330 -6.04 28.38 -2.41
N ASP A 331 -4.79 28.65 -2.03
CA ASP A 331 -3.61 28.43 -2.87
C ASP A 331 -3.02 27.02 -2.77
N ALA A 332 -3.52 26.19 -1.84
CA ALA A 332 -3.05 24.82 -1.64
C ALA A 332 -3.12 23.98 -2.93
N LYS A 333 -2.17 23.05 -3.04
CA LYS A 333 -2.01 22.14 -4.18
C LYS A 333 -1.96 20.69 -3.71
N LEU A 334 -2.48 19.81 -4.55
CA LEU A 334 -2.33 18.37 -4.40
C LEU A 334 -1.42 17.84 -5.51
N VAL A 335 -0.29 17.24 -5.17
CA VAL A 335 0.68 16.71 -6.15
C VAL A 335 0.73 15.19 -6.09
N ILE A 336 0.41 14.52 -7.19
CA ILE A 336 0.53 13.06 -7.32
C ILE A 336 1.71 12.75 -8.23
N LEU A 337 2.72 12.08 -7.68
CA LEU A 337 3.92 11.66 -8.39
C LEU A 337 3.85 10.16 -8.66
N ILE A 338 3.97 9.78 -9.92
CA ILE A 338 4.07 8.38 -10.34
C ILE A 338 5.54 8.12 -10.68
N ASP A 339 6.29 7.52 -9.75
CA ASP A 339 7.68 7.16 -9.96
C ASP A 339 7.79 5.88 -10.81
N ALA A 340 8.81 5.83 -11.67
CA ALA A 340 9.04 4.73 -12.61
C ALA A 340 7.79 4.38 -13.46
N ALA A 341 7.10 5.39 -13.98
CA ALA A 341 5.88 5.23 -14.76
C ALA A 341 6.08 4.37 -16.02
N ASP A 342 7.27 4.39 -16.63
CA ASP A 342 7.63 3.52 -17.75
C ASP A 342 7.72 2.03 -17.35
N ASN A 343 8.16 1.74 -16.12
CA ASN A 343 8.20 0.37 -15.60
C ASN A 343 6.80 -0.23 -15.48
N ALA A 344 5.79 0.55 -15.06
CA ALA A 344 4.40 0.11 -15.03
C ALA A 344 3.89 -0.28 -16.43
N GLU A 345 4.15 0.54 -17.45
CA GLU A 345 3.78 0.23 -18.85
C GLU A 345 4.49 -1.02 -19.38
N MET A 346 5.77 -1.20 -19.03
CA MET A 346 6.53 -2.40 -19.40
C MET A 346 5.95 -3.67 -18.76
N ALA A 347 5.62 -3.63 -17.45
CA ALA A 347 5.01 -4.77 -16.76
C ALA A 347 3.62 -5.08 -17.33
N ALA A 348 2.79 -4.07 -17.59
CA ALA A 348 1.49 -4.24 -18.23
C ALA A 348 1.63 -4.94 -19.59
N ASN A 349 2.59 -4.52 -20.42
CA ASN A 349 2.86 -5.18 -21.70
C ASN A 349 3.37 -6.62 -21.55
N GLU A 350 4.25 -6.89 -20.57
CA GLU A 350 4.77 -8.23 -20.27
C GLU A 350 3.66 -9.19 -19.82
N PHE A 351 2.76 -8.75 -18.97
CA PHE A 351 1.61 -9.53 -18.48
C PHE A 351 0.39 -9.51 -19.40
N ASN A 352 0.46 -8.72 -20.46
CA ASN A 352 -0.64 -8.49 -21.40
C ASN A 352 -1.91 -7.98 -20.66
N GLU A 353 -1.76 -6.89 -19.94
CA GLU A 353 -2.76 -6.19 -19.11
C GLU A 353 -2.80 -4.69 -19.46
N THR A 354 -3.84 -3.99 -19.00
CA THR A 354 -3.95 -2.53 -19.13
C THR A 354 -3.18 -1.83 -18.02
N CYS A 355 -2.57 -0.68 -18.34
CA CYS A 355 -1.84 0.13 -17.38
C CYS A 355 -2.64 1.39 -17.04
N PHE A 356 -2.69 1.76 -15.75
CA PHE A 356 -3.35 2.99 -15.33
C PHE A 356 -2.64 4.26 -15.83
N VAL A 357 -1.32 4.20 -16.10
CA VAL A 357 -0.48 5.37 -16.39
C VAL A 357 -0.89 6.08 -17.68
N HIS A 358 -0.91 5.39 -18.83
CA HIS A 358 -1.27 6.00 -20.10
C HIS A 358 -2.76 6.40 -20.20
N GLU A 359 -3.62 5.83 -19.36
CA GLU A 359 -5.01 6.27 -19.24
C GLU A 359 -5.10 7.53 -18.39
N LEU A 360 -4.51 7.53 -17.19
CA LEU A 360 -4.56 8.64 -16.24
C LEU A 360 -3.94 9.93 -16.81
N ILE A 361 -2.85 9.84 -17.58
CA ILE A 361 -2.21 11.03 -18.19
C ILE A 361 -3.11 11.78 -19.19
N ARG A 362 -4.18 11.14 -19.67
CA ARG A 362 -5.15 11.71 -20.61
C ARG A 362 -6.42 12.21 -19.93
N GLU A 363 -6.60 11.91 -18.66
CA GLU A 363 -7.77 12.33 -17.90
C GLU A 363 -7.73 13.82 -17.60
N GLN A 364 -8.93 14.39 -17.41
CA GLN A 364 -9.07 15.75 -16.91
C GLN A 364 -8.96 15.73 -15.39
N ILE A 365 -7.91 16.38 -14.89
CA ILE A 365 -7.60 16.39 -13.47
C ILE A 365 -8.23 17.63 -12.81
N PRO A 366 -8.74 17.52 -11.56
CA PRO A 366 -9.36 18.64 -10.86
C PRO A 366 -8.42 19.85 -10.71
N GLN A 367 -8.98 21.06 -10.76
CA GLN A 367 -8.20 22.28 -10.60
C GLN A 367 -7.51 22.31 -9.23
N GLY A 368 -6.21 22.58 -9.21
CA GLY A 368 -5.38 22.58 -8.00
C GLY A 368 -4.62 21.26 -7.76
N CYS A 369 -5.00 20.18 -8.46
CA CYS A 369 -4.22 18.96 -8.52
C CYS A 369 -3.13 19.06 -9.59
N ARG A 370 -2.01 18.36 -9.39
CA ARG A 370 -0.86 18.24 -10.29
C ARG A 370 -0.50 16.78 -10.45
N LEU A 371 -0.41 16.30 -11.69
CA LEU A 371 0.10 14.97 -11.99
C LEU A 371 1.52 15.06 -12.54
N VAL A 372 2.42 14.29 -11.95
CA VAL A 372 3.82 14.21 -12.34
C VAL A 372 4.17 12.75 -12.60
N PHE A 373 4.64 12.45 -13.81
CA PHE A 373 5.09 11.11 -14.19
C PHE A 373 6.59 11.12 -14.37
N LEU A 374 7.30 10.26 -13.66
CA LEU A 374 8.75 10.12 -13.79
C LEU A 374 9.06 8.91 -14.66
N CYS A 375 9.83 9.13 -15.72
CA CYS A 375 10.18 8.05 -16.65
C CYS A 375 11.60 8.20 -17.21
N ARG A 376 12.04 7.19 -17.95
CA ARG A 376 13.26 7.29 -18.75
C ARG A 376 13.04 8.07 -20.03
N THR A 377 14.02 8.89 -20.40
CA THR A 377 13.99 9.72 -21.61
C THR A 377 13.67 8.90 -22.86
N GLU A 378 14.31 7.76 -23.03
CA GLU A 378 14.15 6.88 -24.19
C GLU A 378 12.84 6.05 -24.18
N ARG A 379 12.12 6.01 -23.05
CA ARG A 379 10.88 5.25 -22.87
C ARG A 379 9.65 6.13 -22.68
N MET A 380 9.80 7.44 -22.80
CA MET A 380 8.73 8.41 -22.65
C MET A 380 7.52 8.10 -23.56
N ALA A 381 7.77 7.58 -24.77
CA ALA A 381 6.72 7.20 -25.71
C ALA A 381 5.79 6.09 -25.17
N LEU A 382 6.24 5.25 -24.23
CA LEU A 382 5.42 4.20 -23.62
C LEU A 382 4.25 4.75 -22.82
N LEU A 383 4.41 5.94 -22.21
CA LEU A 383 3.36 6.61 -21.45
C LEU A 383 2.25 7.15 -22.37
N GLN A 384 2.48 7.18 -23.68
CA GLN A 384 1.58 7.70 -24.71
C GLN A 384 0.97 9.08 -24.33
N PRO A 385 1.84 10.09 -24.08
CA PRO A 385 1.43 11.37 -23.52
C PRO A 385 0.38 12.11 -24.36
N SER A 386 -0.46 12.90 -23.68
CA SER A 386 -1.46 13.76 -24.31
C SER A 386 -0.80 14.95 -25.04
N ALA A 387 -1.49 15.61 -25.97
CA ALA A 387 -0.92 16.76 -26.69
C ALA A 387 -0.64 17.98 -25.79
N THR A 388 -1.22 18.02 -24.59
CA THR A 388 -1.14 19.14 -23.66
C THR A 388 -0.11 18.97 -22.55
N HIS A 389 0.56 17.81 -22.47
CA HIS A 389 1.56 17.56 -21.43
C HIS A 389 2.76 18.52 -21.52
N GLN A 390 3.41 18.75 -20.38
CA GLN A 390 4.70 19.42 -20.31
C GLN A 390 5.79 18.41 -20.01
N THR A 391 6.97 18.64 -20.57
CA THR A 391 8.15 17.81 -20.35
C THR A 391 9.25 18.63 -19.70
N PHE A 392 9.88 18.07 -18.68
CA PHE A 392 11.09 18.62 -18.10
C PHE A 392 12.15 17.53 -17.99
N GLU A 393 13.37 17.89 -18.32
CA GLU A 393 14.52 17.02 -18.12
C GLU A 393 15.06 17.21 -16.70
N LEU A 394 15.20 16.10 -15.96
CA LEU A 394 15.97 16.07 -14.74
C LEU A 394 17.40 15.70 -15.11
N VAL A 395 18.35 16.61 -14.90
CA VAL A 395 19.75 16.41 -15.29
C VAL A 395 20.57 15.85 -14.13
N GLY A 396 21.79 15.37 -14.41
CA GLY A 396 22.75 14.90 -13.41
C GLY A 396 23.23 16.00 -12.45
N PHE A 397 24.04 15.63 -11.45
CA PHE A 397 24.67 16.57 -10.55
C PHE A 397 25.53 17.56 -11.31
N ASP A 398 25.51 18.83 -10.92
CA ASP A 398 26.57 19.76 -11.31
C ASP A 398 27.87 19.48 -10.53
N ALA A 399 28.92 20.27 -10.78
CA ALA A 399 30.21 20.08 -10.12
C ALA A 399 30.16 20.35 -8.60
N GLU A 400 29.32 21.28 -8.15
CA GLU A 400 29.17 21.61 -6.74
C GLU A 400 28.40 20.51 -6.01
N GLU A 401 27.30 20.04 -6.59
CA GLU A 401 26.52 18.88 -6.11
C GLU A 401 27.41 17.63 -6.04
N SER A 402 28.26 17.39 -7.04
CA SER A 402 29.20 16.26 -7.05
C SER A 402 30.24 16.37 -5.92
N LEU A 403 30.76 17.57 -5.66
CA LEU A 403 31.68 17.82 -4.55
C LEU A 403 31.00 17.60 -3.19
N GLN A 404 29.78 18.10 -3.02
CA GLN A 404 29.00 17.89 -1.80
C GLN A 404 28.75 16.40 -1.55
N ASN A 405 28.40 15.65 -2.58
CA ASN A 405 28.24 14.21 -2.49
C ASN A 405 29.55 13.50 -2.10
N LEU A 406 30.68 13.88 -2.73
CA LEU A 406 32.01 13.34 -2.42
C LEU A 406 32.40 13.60 -0.95
N LYS A 407 32.12 14.81 -0.44
CA LYS A 407 32.40 15.21 0.95
C LYS A 407 31.65 14.41 2.01
N ASN A 408 30.52 13.79 1.65
CA ASN A 408 29.82 12.87 2.56
C ASN A 408 30.63 11.60 2.88
N TYR A 409 31.66 11.30 2.09
CA TYR A 409 32.55 10.13 2.26
C TYR A 409 33.98 10.55 2.58
N PHE A 410 34.47 11.60 1.93
CA PHE A 410 35.81 12.16 2.15
C PHE A 410 35.70 13.62 2.58
N SER A 411 35.63 13.87 3.89
CA SER A 411 35.44 15.23 4.45
C SER A 411 36.44 16.26 3.93
N ASP A 412 37.64 15.79 3.60
CA ASP A 412 38.78 16.63 3.22
C ASP A 412 38.88 16.85 1.69
N ALA A 413 37.91 16.38 0.91
CA ALA A 413 37.87 16.55 -0.54
C ALA A 413 37.85 18.04 -0.95
N GLN A 414 38.72 18.42 -1.88
CA GLN A 414 38.88 19.78 -2.36
C GLN A 414 38.02 20.05 -3.59
N GLU A 415 37.87 21.33 -3.95
CA GLU A 415 37.08 21.74 -5.11
C GLU A 415 37.56 21.10 -6.42
N GLN A 416 38.89 20.96 -6.59
CA GLN A 416 39.48 20.32 -7.76
C GLN A 416 39.12 18.83 -7.85
N ASP A 417 39.06 18.13 -6.72
CA ASP A 417 38.64 16.74 -6.66
C ASP A 417 37.18 16.61 -7.10
N GLY A 418 36.32 17.54 -6.68
CA GLY A 418 34.91 17.58 -7.08
C GLY A 418 34.72 17.81 -8.57
N ILE A 419 35.49 18.71 -9.18
CA ILE A 419 35.47 18.97 -10.63
C ILE A 419 35.92 17.73 -11.40
N GLU A 420 37.00 17.08 -10.94
CA GLU A 420 37.48 15.85 -11.56
C GLU A 420 36.47 14.71 -11.41
N PHE A 421 35.94 14.50 -10.21
CA PHE A 421 34.93 13.49 -9.92
C PHE A 421 33.66 13.69 -10.77
N HIS A 422 33.17 14.92 -10.86
CA HIS A 422 32.03 15.29 -11.70
C HIS A 422 32.29 14.93 -13.16
N ARG A 423 33.43 15.38 -13.71
CA ARG A 423 33.84 15.10 -15.09
C ARG A 423 33.97 13.60 -15.37
N LEU A 424 34.56 12.84 -14.45
CA LEU A 424 34.78 11.40 -14.59
C LEU A 424 33.51 10.57 -14.45
N THR A 425 32.45 11.12 -13.87
CA THR A 425 31.17 10.44 -13.65
C THR A 425 30.02 11.03 -14.48
N ASN A 426 30.31 12.02 -15.34
CA ASN A 426 29.32 12.85 -16.03
C ASN A 426 28.24 13.42 -15.08
N GLY A 427 28.58 13.63 -13.81
CA GLY A 427 27.63 14.05 -12.78
C GLY A 427 26.52 13.03 -12.49
N ASN A 428 26.58 11.78 -12.96
CA ASN A 428 25.49 10.84 -12.71
C ASN A 428 25.53 10.32 -11.25
N PRO A 429 24.47 10.56 -10.44
CA PRO A 429 24.45 10.17 -9.03
C PRO A 429 24.63 8.67 -8.79
N ARG A 430 24.13 7.80 -9.67
CA ARG A 430 24.32 6.34 -9.57
C ARG A 430 25.77 5.96 -9.85
N VAL A 431 26.37 6.51 -10.91
CA VAL A 431 27.78 6.25 -11.24
C VAL A 431 28.68 6.68 -10.08
N GLN A 432 28.41 7.85 -9.49
CA GLN A 432 29.11 8.33 -8.29
C GLN A 432 28.90 7.39 -7.10
N ALA A 433 27.67 6.98 -6.82
CA ALA A 433 27.36 6.09 -5.71
C ALA A 433 28.04 4.72 -5.84
N ASN A 434 28.04 4.14 -7.04
CA ASN A 434 28.77 2.91 -7.35
C ASN A 434 30.28 3.08 -7.15
N ALA A 435 30.85 4.22 -7.56
CA ALA A 435 32.28 4.50 -7.37
C ALA A 435 32.64 4.59 -5.88
N LEU A 436 31.81 5.29 -5.10
CA LEU A 436 32.02 5.50 -3.66
C LEU A 436 31.88 4.22 -2.83
N ASP A 437 31.12 3.24 -3.32
CA ASP A 437 30.96 1.93 -2.66
C ASP A 437 32.18 1.01 -2.78
N PHE A 438 33.15 1.32 -3.64
CA PHE A 438 34.40 0.56 -3.70
C PHE A 438 35.35 0.85 -2.53
N GLU A 439 34.94 1.69 -1.56
CA GLU A 439 35.66 2.00 -0.31
C GLU A 439 37.15 2.32 -0.53
N ALA A 440 37.45 3.17 -1.53
CA ALA A 440 38.82 3.62 -1.78
C ALA A 440 39.41 4.32 -0.54
N ASP A 441 40.69 4.09 -0.25
CA ASP A 441 41.35 4.65 0.94
C ASP A 441 41.55 6.17 0.83
N SER A 442 41.50 6.70 -0.40
CA SER A 442 41.66 8.13 -0.67
C SER A 442 40.90 8.59 -1.91
N VAL A 443 40.66 9.90 -1.99
CA VAL A 443 40.06 10.55 -3.17
C VAL A 443 40.92 10.31 -4.43
N ALA A 444 42.24 10.35 -4.31
CA ALA A 444 43.15 10.11 -5.43
C ALA A 444 43.00 8.69 -6.02
N GLU A 445 42.86 7.69 -5.16
CA GLU A 445 42.62 6.31 -5.58
C GLU A 445 41.25 6.15 -6.24
N LEU A 446 40.20 6.75 -5.66
CA LEU A 446 38.85 6.76 -6.24
C LEU A 446 38.85 7.32 -7.67
N LEU A 447 39.49 8.48 -7.88
CA LEU A 447 39.56 9.15 -9.18
C LEU A 447 40.38 8.33 -10.18
N MET A 448 41.50 7.74 -9.73
CA MET A 448 42.31 6.85 -10.56
C MET A 448 41.50 5.63 -11.03
N ASN A 449 40.66 5.07 -10.17
CA ASN A 449 39.82 3.90 -10.48
C ASN A 449 38.69 4.21 -11.48
N LEU A 450 38.24 5.46 -11.59
CA LEU A 450 37.24 5.86 -12.59
C LEU A 450 37.84 5.86 -14.01
N GLY A 451 39.14 6.14 -14.14
CA GLY A 451 39.88 6.12 -15.41
C GLY A 451 39.71 7.41 -16.24
N PRO A 452 40.27 7.48 -17.47
CA PRO A 452 40.21 8.70 -18.27
C PRO A 452 38.79 8.94 -18.82
N GLY A 453 38.20 10.10 -18.50
CA GLY A 453 36.84 10.49 -18.94
C GLY A 453 36.67 10.55 -20.47
N GLY A 454 35.41 10.44 -20.94
CA GLY A 454 35.04 10.51 -22.36
C GLY A 454 33.98 9.52 -22.85
N THR A 455 33.26 8.85 -21.94
CA THR A 455 32.22 7.84 -22.24
C THR A 455 30.85 8.33 -21.79
N THR A 456 29.74 7.84 -22.35
CA THR A 456 28.39 8.22 -21.89
C THR A 456 28.10 7.67 -20.48
N VAL A 457 27.05 8.14 -19.82
CA VAL A 457 26.60 7.61 -18.52
C VAL A 457 26.28 6.13 -18.62
N GLU A 458 25.55 5.73 -19.66
CA GLU A 458 25.24 4.31 -19.91
C GLU A 458 26.54 3.51 -20.08
N ASP A 459 27.49 4.02 -20.85
CA ASP A 459 28.81 3.39 -21.01
C ASP A 459 29.58 3.32 -19.69
N GLN A 460 29.41 4.27 -18.77
CA GLN A 460 30.06 4.27 -17.46
C GLN A 460 29.45 3.24 -16.52
N ILE A 461 28.12 3.15 -16.47
CA ILE A 461 27.42 2.10 -15.72
C ILE A 461 27.80 0.73 -16.31
N GLU A 462 27.77 0.61 -17.64
CA GLU A 462 28.21 -0.59 -18.35
C GLU A 462 29.68 -0.90 -18.09
N ALA A 463 30.57 0.09 -18.08
CA ALA A 463 31.99 -0.11 -17.78
C ALA A 463 32.21 -0.50 -16.32
N GLN A 464 31.48 0.09 -15.37
CA GLN A 464 31.53 -0.29 -13.95
C GLN A 464 31.05 -1.74 -13.76
N LEU A 465 29.91 -2.10 -14.35
CA LEU A 465 29.37 -3.45 -14.29
C LEU A 465 30.29 -4.44 -15.03
N THR A 466 30.82 -4.06 -16.20
CA THR A 466 31.78 -4.86 -16.95
C THR A 466 33.08 -5.04 -16.18
N ARG A 467 33.60 -4.00 -15.52
CA ARG A 467 34.79 -4.10 -14.65
C ARG A 467 34.52 -4.98 -13.45
N ALA A 468 33.36 -4.85 -12.81
CA ALA A 468 32.97 -5.72 -11.70
C ALA A 468 32.92 -7.20 -12.14
N VAL A 469 32.25 -7.48 -13.26
CA VAL A 469 32.18 -8.82 -13.85
C VAL A 469 33.56 -9.32 -14.29
N ASN A 470 34.36 -8.51 -14.99
CA ASN A 470 35.70 -8.88 -15.44
C ASN A 470 36.66 -9.11 -14.27
N LYS A 471 36.58 -8.30 -13.20
CA LYS A 471 37.39 -8.49 -11.99
C LYS A 471 37.08 -9.84 -11.35
N ILE A 472 35.80 -10.24 -11.32
CA ILE A 472 35.41 -11.58 -10.89
C ILE A 472 36.00 -12.63 -11.83
N GLU A 473 35.91 -12.44 -13.16
CA GLU A 473 36.49 -13.38 -14.13
C GLU A 473 38.02 -13.53 -14.00
N GLU A 474 38.74 -12.43 -13.74
CA GLU A 474 40.21 -12.37 -13.65
C GLU A 474 40.75 -12.94 -12.33
N LEU A 475 40.05 -12.69 -11.21
CA LEU A 475 40.43 -13.21 -9.89
C LEU A 475 40.03 -14.68 -9.70
N SER A 476 39.24 -15.23 -10.62
CA SER A 476 38.73 -16.59 -10.53
C SER A 476 39.58 -17.63 -11.28
N PRO A 477 39.56 -18.90 -10.85
CA PRO A 477 40.31 -19.97 -11.53
C PRO A 477 39.91 -20.18 -13.01
N LEU A 478 40.81 -20.76 -13.81
CA LEU A 478 40.57 -21.17 -15.20
C LEU A 478 39.27 -22.01 -15.32
N GLY A 479 38.33 -21.54 -16.14
CA GLY A 479 37.01 -22.16 -16.36
C GLY A 479 35.84 -21.43 -15.68
N PHE A 480 36.11 -20.52 -14.74
CA PHE A 480 35.06 -19.77 -14.02
C PHE A 480 34.38 -18.68 -14.88
N LYS A 481 35.01 -18.26 -15.97
CA LYS A 481 34.44 -17.30 -16.93
C LYS A 481 33.12 -17.79 -17.56
N ASP A 482 33.03 -19.08 -17.87
CA ASP A 482 31.80 -19.66 -18.41
C ASP A 482 30.69 -19.69 -17.34
N HIS A 483 31.08 -19.91 -16.06
CA HIS A 483 30.17 -19.84 -14.91
C HIS A 483 29.62 -18.44 -14.69
N VAL A 484 30.48 -17.40 -14.75
CA VAL A 484 30.07 -16.00 -14.65
C VAL A 484 29.08 -15.62 -15.73
N ASN A 485 29.36 -15.97 -16.99
CA ASN A 485 28.44 -15.71 -18.10
C ASN A 485 27.09 -16.42 -17.91
N ALA A 486 27.10 -17.65 -17.41
CA ALA A 486 25.88 -18.42 -17.15
C ALA A 486 25.03 -17.81 -16.02
N ILE A 487 25.66 -17.31 -14.94
CA ILE A 487 24.96 -16.57 -13.87
C ILE A 487 24.30 -15.31 -14.43
N CYS A 488 25.06 -14.49 -15.16
CA CYS A 488 24.57 -13.24 -15.73
C CYS A 488 23.40 -13.47 -16.70
N LEU A 489 23.49 -14.52 -17.53
CA LEU A 489 22.40 -14.91 -18.44
C LEU A 489 21.16 -15.36 -17.67
N GLY A 490 21.31 -16.03 -16.52
CA GLY A 490 20.20 -16.45 -15.66
C GLY A 490 19.49 -15.25 -15.03
N LEU A 491 20.27 -14.33 -14.44
CA LEU A 491 19.78 -13.08 -13.86
C LEU A 491 19.01 -12.22 -14.88
N ALA A 492 19.48 -12.16 -16.12
CA ALA A 492 18.83 -11.41 -17.20
C ALA A 492 17.51 -12.02 -17.70
N SER A 493 17.33 -13.33 -17.55
CA SER A 493 16.26 -14.08 -18.22
C SER A 493 15.11 -14.50 -17.33
N LEU A 494 15.37 -14.69 -16.04
CA LEU A 494 14.40 -15.16 -15.06
C LEU A 494 13.67 -13.99 -14.38
N SER A 495 12.46 -14.22 -13.88
CA SER A 495 11.65 -13.20 -13.19
C SER A 495 12.29 -12.82 -11.83
N PRO A 496 12.07 -11.61 -11.28
CA PRO A 496 12.68 -11.18 -10.02
C PRO A 496 12.46 -12.10 -8.81
N HIS A 497 13.28 -11.94 -7.76
CA HIS A 497 13.39 -12.84 -6.59
C HIS A 497 13.76 -14.27 -6.97
N ILE A 498 14.83 -14.43 -7.75
CA ILE A 498 15.27 -15.74 -8.24
C ILE A 498 15.85 -16.53 -7.06
N PRO A 499 15.30 -17.69 -6.67
CA PRO A 499 15.92 -18.52 -5.63
C PRO A 499 17.35 -18.90 -6.05
N ILE A 500 18.31 -18.80 -5.13
CA ILE A 500 19.73 -19.03 -5.44
C ILE A 500 19.96 -20.43 -6.04
N GLU A 501 19.22 -21.44 -5.57
CA GLU A 501 19.31 -22.82 -6.07
C GLU A 501 18.83 -22.95 -7.53
N VAL A 502 17.78 -22.21 -7.90
CA VAL A 502 17.26 -22.16 -9.27
C VAL A 502 18.26 -21.46 -10.19
N LEU A 503 18.83 -20.35 -9.74
CA LEU A 503 19.86 -19.62 -10.50
C LEU A 503 21.11 -20.49 -10.70
N ALA A 504 21.58 -21.16 -9.65
CA ALA A 504 22.72 -22.08 -9.70
C ALA A 504 22.48 -23.22 -10.70
N ARG A 505 21.27 -23.81 -10.71
CA ARG A 505 20.92 -24.86 -11.68
C ARG A 505 20.86 -24.34 -13.11
N ALA A 506 20.20 -23.18 -13.33
CA ALA A 506 20.10 -22.57 -14.65
C ALA A 506 21.48 -22.24 -15.22
N ALA A 507 22.42 -21.83 -14.35
CA ALA A 507 23.80 -21.54 -14.71
C ALA A 507 24.71 -22.78 -14.74
N GLY A 508 24.27 -23.95 -14.25
CA GLY A 508 25.05 -25.20 -14.24
C GLY A 508 26.17 -25.24 -13.19
N ILE A 509 26.03 -24.50 -12.09
CA ILE A 509 27.07 -24.28 -11.07
C ILE A 509 26.56 -24.55 -9.65
N ASP A 510 27.45 -24.45 -8.65
CA ASP A 510 27.09 -24.59 -7.25
C ASP A 510 26.55 -23.29 -6.62
N VAL A 511 25.74 -23.45 -5.57
CA VAL A 511 25.09 -22.36 -4.82
C VAL A 511 26.11 -21.42 -4.16
N THR A 512 27.25 -21.94 -3.69
CA THR A 512 28.30 -21.14 -3.05
C THR A 512 28.97 -20.20 -4.05
N THR A 513 29.12 -20.63 -5.30
CA THR A 513 29.62 -19.81 -6.41
C THR A 513 28.65 -18.67 -6.72
N VAL A 514 27.33 -18.92 -6.73
CA VAL A 514 26.34 -17.84 -6.91
C VAL A 514 26.40 -16.83 -5.77
N LYS A 515 26.47 -17.29 -4.51
CA LYS A 515 26.56 -16.39 -3.34
C LYS A 515 27.84 -15.54 -3.37
N SER A 516 28.96 -16.16 -3.71
CA SER A 516 30.25 -15.46 -3.85
C SER A 516 30.17 -14.43 -4.97
N PHE A 517 29.62 -14.79 -6.13
CA PHE A 517 29.40 -13.86 -7.24
C PHE A 517 28.56 -12.63 -6.83
N VAL A 518 27.46 -12.85 -6.11
CA VAL A 518 26.58 -11.75 -5.65
C VAL A 518 27.26 -10.89 -4.59
N ALA A 519 28.11 -11.45 -3.73
CA ALA A 519 28.90 -10.68 -2.78
C ALA A 519 29.99 -9.86 -3.51
N ASP A 520 30.68 -10.47 -4.46
CA ASP A 520 31.81 -9.88 -5.18
C ASP A 520 31.37 -8.78 -6.17
N ILE A 521 30.16 -8.89 -6.74
CA ILE A 521 29.61 -7.82 -7.60
C ILE A 521 29.19 -6.59 -6.80
N GLY A 522 28.86 -6.75 -5.52
CA GLY A 522 28.54 -5.67 -4.59
C GLY A 522 27.16 -5.01 -4.84
N ARG A 523 27.13 -3.67 -4.77
CA ARG A 523 25.91 -2.83 -4.81
C ARG A 523 24.83 -3.22 -5.84
N PRO A 524 25.16 -3.64 -7.08
CA PRO A 524 24.16 -3.87 -8.13
C PRO A 524 23.16 -5.01 -7.83
N LEU A 525 23.55 -5.99 -7.02
CA LEU A 525 22.71 -7.12 -6.62
C LEU A 525 22.51 -7.15 -5.11
N TRP A 526 21.40 -7.74 -4.67
CA TRP A 526 21.14 -7.98 -3.25
C TRP A 526 20.58 -9.39 -3.04
N ILE A 527 20.92 -10.02 -1.91
CA ILE A 527 20.32 -11.29 -1.46
C ILE A 527 19.28 -11.04 -0.37
N SER A 528 18.02 -11.36 -0.65
CA SER A 528 16.93 -11.33 0.33
C SER A 528 16.41 -12.75 0.53
N ASP A 529 16.42 -13.26 1.77
CA ASP A 529 15.85 -14.56 2.14
C ASP A 529 16.19 -15.73 1.19
N LEU A 530 17.46 -15.84 0.75
CA LEU A 530 17.96 -16.85 -0.21
C LEU A 530 17.52 -16.67 -1.68
N SER A 531 17.00 -15.50 -2.04
CA SER A 531 16.74 -15.08 -3.42
C SER A 531 17.66 -13.94 -3.85
N VAL A 532 17.97 -13.87 -5.14
CA VAL A 532 18.77 -12.81 -5.75
C VAL A 532 17.85 -11.86 -6.51
N GLN A 533 18.10 -10.55 -6.36
CA GLN A 533 17.39 -9.51 -7.10
C GLN A 533 18.32 -8.36 -7.48
N PHE A 534 17.93 -7.63 -8.53
CA PHE A 534 18.57 -6.38 -8.92
C PHE A 534 18.15 -5.27 -7.94
N ARG A 535 19.11 -4.42 -7.55
CA ARG A 535 18.83 -3.28 -6.68
C ARG A 535 18.13 -2.14 -7.41
N ASP A 536 18.35 -2.02 -8.71
CA ASP A 536 17.79 -0.98 -9.55
C ASP A 536 17.59 -1.48 -10.99
N GLU A 537 16.73 -0.77 -11.71
CA GLU A 537 16.42 -1.08 -13.09
C GLU A 537 17.60 -0.86 -14.06
N PRO A 538 18.43 0.20 -13.98
CA PRO A 538 19.54 0.36 -14.92
C PRO A 538 20.49 -0.83 -14.93
N THR A 539 20.75 -1.40 -13.75
CA THR A 539 21.49 -2.65 -13.60
C THR A 539 20.76 -3.78 -14.31
N GLU A 540 19.48 -4.01 -14.01
CA GLU A 540 18.66 -5.05 -14.68
C GLU A 540 18.72 -4.90 -16.21
N THR A 541 18.55 -3.68 -16.72
CA THR A 541 18.57 -3.38 -18.16
C THR A 541 19.93 -3.67 -18.79
N TRP A 542 21.04 -3.34 -18.13
CA TRP A 542 22.37 -3.68 -18.64
C TRP A 542 22.55 -5.20 -18.75
N PHE A 543 22.17 -5.94 -17.71
CA PHE A 543 22.21 -7.41 -17.73
C PHE A 543 21.36 -7.95 -18.89
N ARG A 544 20.16 -7.41 -19.10
CA ARG A 544 19.27 -7.82 -20.18
C ARG A 544 19.80 -7.50 -21.58
N LYS A 545 20.42 -6.34 -21.78
CA LYS A 545 21.01 -5.94 -23.07
C LYS A 545 22.26 -6.78 -23.39
N LYS A 546 23.17 -6.93 -22.42
CA LYS A 546 24.45 -7.63 -22.61
C LYS A 546 24.29 -9.15 -22.67
N TYR A 547 23.45 -9.70 -21.81
CA TYR A 547 23.17 -11.13 -21.71
C TYR A 547 21.79 -11.46 -22.27
N CYS A 548 21.55 -11.05 -23.52
CA CYS A 548 20.29 -11.33 -24.21
C CYS A 548 20.14 -12.84 -24.44
N ALA A 549 19.15 -13.46 -23.80
CA ALA A 549 18.82 -14.85 -24.07
C ALA A 549 18.27 -15.02 -25.49
N SER A 550 18.92 -15.89 -26.27
CA SER A 550 18.39 -16.35 -27.54
C SER A 550 17.28 -17.37 -27.32
N LYS A 551 16.53 -17.69 -28.39
CA LYS A 551 15.58 -18.80 -28.40
C LYS A 551 16.22 -20.12 -27.92
N SER A 552 17.48 -20.40 -28.29
CA SER A 552 18.19 -21.60 -27.83
C SER A 552 18.52 -21.55 -26.34
N ASN A 553 18.81 -20.35 -25.80
CA ASN A 553 19.06 -20.19 -24.36
C ASN A 553 17.79 -20.45 -23.56
N PHE A 554 16.64 -19.94 -23.99
CA PHE A 554 15.36 -20.27 -23.36
C PHE A 554 15.03 -21.77 -23.45
N GLN A 555 15.33 -22.42 -24.58
CA GLN A 555 15.17 -23.87 -24.71
C GLN A 555 16.09 -24.65 -23.75
N ASN A 556 17.33 -24.20 -23.56
CA ASN A 556 18.25 -24.79 -22.59
C ASN A 556 17.76 -24.60 -21.15
N TYR A 557 17.25 -23.41 -20.81
CA TYR A 557 16.65 -23.16 -19.50
C TYR A 557 15.43 -24.03 -19.25
N ILE A 558 14.55 -24.15 -20.24
CA ILE A 558 13.41 -25.08 -20.18
C ILE A 558 13.92 -26.49 -19.87
N ALA A 559 14.93 -26.99 -20.59
CA ALA A 559 15.47 -28.32 -20.36
C ALA A 559 16.11 -28.51 -18.98
N LEU A 560 16.75 -27.47 -18.42
CA LEU A 560 17.40 -27.51 -17.10
C LEU A 560 16.41 -27.33 -15.94
N LEU A 561 15.34 -26.57 -16.16
CA LEU A 561 14.39 -26.15 -15.13
C LEU A 561 13.12 -27.01 -15.10
N GLU A 562 12.67 -27.57 -16.22
CA GLU A 562 11.55 -28.53 -16.25
C GLU A 562 11.69 -29.64 -15.17
N PRO A 563 12.89 -30.27 -14.99
CA PRO A 563 13.08 -31.28 -13.94
C PRO A 563 12.96 -30.75 -12.52
N LEU A 564 13.10 -29.43 -12.31
CA LEU A 564 12.98 -28.78 -11.01
C LEU A 564 11.58 -28.26 -10.71
N ALA A 565 10.72 -28.15 -11.73
CA ALA A 565 9.41 -27.50 -11.60
C ALA A 565 8.53 -28.15 -10.52
N THR A 566 8.68 -29.46 -10.30
CA THR A 566 7.94 -30.21 -9.28
C THR A 566 8.38 -29.91 -7.85
N ASN A 567 9.61 -29.41 -7.68
CA ASN A 567 10.23 -29.18 -6.36
C ASN A 567 10.34 -27.68 -6.05
N TYR A 568 10.27 -26.82 -7.07
CA TYR A 568 10.37 -25.37 -6.93
C TYR A 568 9.16 -24.68 -7.57
N THR A 569 8.28 -24.13 -6.74
CA THR A 569 7.10 -23.38 -7.18
C THR A 569 7.46 -22.20 -8.08
N TYR A 570 8.55 -21.49 -7.76
CA TYR A 570 9.08 -20.41 -8.59
C TYR A 570 9.29 -20.85 -10.05
N VAL A 571 9.97 -21.99 -10.26
CA VAL A 571 10.24 -22.51 -11.61
C VAL A 571 8.94 -22.79 -12.34
N SER A 572 8.00 -23.41 -11.63
CA SER A 572 6.67 -23.71 -12.11
C SER A 572 5.86 -22.49 -12.57
N GLN A 573 6.06 -21.33 -11.94
CA GLN A 573 5.44 -20.05 -12.30
C GLN A 573 6.15 -19.36 -13.48
N VAL A 574 7.47 -19.54 -13.62
CA VAL A 574 8.27 -18.89 -14.67
C VAL A 574 8.21 -19.64 -16.00
N LEU A 575 8.04 -20.96 -15.99
CA LEU A 575 7.99 -21.81 -17.20
C LEU A 575 7.04 -21.29 -18.32
N PRO A 576 5.80 -20.84 -18.05
CA PRO A 576 4.91 -20.29 -19.07
C PRO A 576 5.50 -19.13 -19.87
N GLN A 577 6.18 -18.22 -19.16
CA GLN A 577 6.90 -17.13 -19.78
C GLN A 577 8.05 -17.65 -20.64
N LEU A 578 8.84 -18.61 -20.14
CA LEU A 578 9.93 -19.21 -20.91
C LEU A 578 9.44 -19.91 -22.18
N TYR A 579 8.32 -20.64 -22.14
CA TYR A 579 7.74 -21.26 -23.33
C TYR A 579 7.29 -20.22 -24.36
N LEU A 580 6.70 -19.10 -23.89
CA LEU A 580 6.31 -18.00 -24.77
C LEU A 580 7.54 -17.37 -25.45
N GLN A 581 8.60 -17.08 -24.70
CA GLN A 581 9.85 -16.51 -25.22
C GLN A 581 10.62 -17.48 -26.12
N ALA A 582 10.52 -18.79 -25.86
CA ALA A 582 11.04 -19.84 -26.73
C ALA A 582 10.16 -20.13 -27.95
N GLU A 583 9.05 -19.40 -28.14
CA GLU A 583 8.04 -19.62 -29.18
C GLU A 583 7.44 -21.04 -29.18
N GLN A 584 7.46 -21.72 -28.03
CA GLN A 584 6.92 -23.06 -27.85
C GLN A 584 5.43 -23.00 -27.46
N TYR A 585 4.62 -22.36 -28.30
CA TYR A 585 3.20 -22.08 -28.01
C TYR A 585 2.38 -23.35 -27.78
N GLU A 586 2.62 -24.41 -28.56
CA GLU A 586 1.96 -25.70 -28.36
C GLU A 586 2.32 -26.32 -27.00
N LYS A 587 3.58 -26.17 -26.58
CA LYS A 587 4.04 -26.66 -25.28
C LYS A 587 3.38 -25.88 -24.15
N LEU A 588 3.33 -24.55 -24.25
CA LEU A 588 2.62 -23.66 -23.32
C LEU A 588 1.15 -24.09 -23.14
N ILE A 589 0.42 -24.29 -24.25
CA ILE A 589 -0.99 -24.71 -24.20
C ILE A 589 -1.11 -26.11 -23.61
N SER A 590 -0.25 -27.04 -24.03
CA SER A 590 -0.29 -28.43 -23.55
C SER A 590 -0.07 -28.52 -22.04
N ILE A 591 0.91 -27.78 -21.49
CA ILE A 591 1.20 -27.76 -20.05
C ILE A 591 0.12 -27.03 -19.28
N ALA A 592 -0.44 -25.94 -19.83
CA ALA A 592 -1.53 -25.25 -19.15
C ALA A 592 -2.78 -26.15 -19.01
N LEU A 593 -2.97 -27.09 -19.92
CA LEU A 593 -4.07 -28.06 -19.92
C LEU A 593 -3.71 -29.40 -19.23
N SER A 594 -2.46 -29.61 -18.82
CA SER A 594 -1.99 -30.83 -18.16
C SER A 594 -1.57 -30.60 -16.71
N GLU A 595 -1.27 -31.69 -16.01
CA GLU A 595 -0.72 -31.68 -14.65
C GLU A 595 0.82 -31.71 -14.65
N ASP A 596 1.44 -31.69 -15.84
CA ASP A 596 2.89 -31.81 -15.97
C ASP A 596 3.59 -30.59 -15.36
N PHE A 597 4.74 -30.84 -14.74
CA PHE A 597 5.59 -29.80 -14.15
C PHE A 597 4.88 -28.95 -13.09
N LEU A 598 3.80 -29.40 -12.48
CA LEU A 598 3.27 -28.77 -11.27
C LEU A 598 4.04 -29.25 -10.04
N PRO A 599 4.16 -28.42 -8.98
CA PRO A 599 4.73 -28.85 -7.71
C PRO A 599 4.09 -30.15 -7.19
N LEU A 600 4.89 -31.17 -6.89
CA LEU A 600 4.41 -32.48 -6.43
C LEU A 600 4.22 -32.52 -4.92
N ASP A 601 5.19 -31.97 -4.20
CA ASP A 601 5.19 -31.97 -2.73
C ASP A 601 4.30 -30.87 -2.15
N ASN A 602 3.73 -30.03 -3.02
CA ASN A 602 2.93 -28.87 -2.65
C ASN A 602 1.65 -28.76 -3.50
N PRO A 603 0.55 -29.44 -3.12
CA PRO A 603 -0.70 -29.43 -3.89
C PRO A 603 -1.38 -28.05 -3.93
N ILE A 604 -1.06 -27.14 -3.01
CA ILE A 604 -1.57 -25.76 -2.95
C ILE A 604 -0.93 -24.94 -4.05
N ASP A 605 0.39 -25.02 -4.13
CA ASP A 605 1.17 -24.37 -5.17
C ASP A 605 0.88 -24.93 -6.54
N ALA A 606 0.75 -26.26 -6.64
CA ALA A 606 0.30 -26.92 -7.86
C ALA A 606 -0.93 -26.25 -8.45
N ARG A 607 -1.93 -25.96 -7.62
CA ARG A 607 -3.13 -25.33 -8.11
C ARG A 607 -2.95 -23.86 -8.45
N SER A 608 -2.31 -23.08 -7.59
CA SER A 608 -2.06 -21.65 -7.86
C SER A 608 -1.27 -21.46 -9.16
N VAL A 609 -0.26 -22.31 -9.38
CA VAL A 609 0.49 -22.41 -10.64
C VAL A 609 -0.42 -22.82 -11.80
N ARG A 610 -1.30 -23.82 -11.62
CA ARG A 610 -2.24 -24.27 -12.67
C ARG A 610 -3.15 -23.14 -13.13
N VAL A 611 -3.76 -22.42 -12.19
CA VAL A 611 -4.60 -21.23 -12.45
C VAL A 611 -3.79 -20.18 -13.21
N TYR A 612 -2.58 -19.89 -12.73
CA TYR A 612 -1.67 -18.96 -13.37
C TYR A 612 -1.42 -19.34 -14.83
N ARG A 613 -1.04 -20.61 -15.08
CA ARG A 613 -0.71 -21.17 -16.40
C ARG A 613 -1.89 -21.06 -17.35
N LEU A 614 -3.08 -21.42 -16.89
CA LEU A 614 -4.31 -21.34 -17.65
C LEU A 614 -4.63 -19.91 -18.07
N GLN A 615 -4.57 -18.96 -17.12
CA GLN A 615 -4.80 -17.54 -17.41
C GLN A 615 -3.74 -16.96 -18.34
N PHE A 616 -2.47 -17.31 -18.14
CA PHE A 616 -1.36 -16.84 -18.98
C PHE A 616 -1.49 -17.37 -20.41
N ALA A 617 -1.70 -18.68 -20.57
CA ALA A 617 -1.90 -19.31 -21.87
C ALA A 617 -3.18 -18.78 -22.56
N PHE A 618 -4.25 -18.51 -21.81
CA PHE A 618 -5.49 -17.95 -22.36
C PHE A 618 -5.25 -16.57 -22.98
N LYS A 619 -4.58 -15.66 -22.25
CA LYS A 619 -4.21 -14.33 -22.76
C LYS A 619 -3.30 -14.43 -23.98
N ALA A 620 -2.29 -15.30 -23.93
CA ALA A 620 -1.39 -15.55 -25.06
C ALA A 620 -2.16 -16.05 -26.30
N ALA A 621 -3.10 -16.98 -26.11
CA ALA A 621 -3.93 -17.51 -27.19
C ALA A 621 -4.83 -16.43 -27.82
N LEU A 622 -5.42 -15.52 -27.02
CA LEU A 622 -6.22 -14.40 -27.52
C LEU A 622 -5.38 -13.43 -28.38
N LYS A 623 -4.18 -13.05 -27.91
CA LYS A 623 -3.27 -12.15 -28.63
C LYS A 623 -2.84 -12.74 -29.97
N LEU A 624 -2.57 -14.05 -30.00
CA LEU A 624 -2.24 -14.80 -31.21
C LEU A 624 -3.48 -15.15 -32.05
N ARG A 625 -4.68 -14.70 -31.66
CA ARG A 625 -5.97 -14.96 -32.32
C ARG A 625 -6.28 -16.46 -32.48
N ARG A 626 -5.79 -17.30 -31.57
CA ARG A 626 -6.07 -18.75 -31.49
C ARG A 626 -7.34 -19.02 -30.68
N PHE A 627 -8.49 -18.60 -31.20
CA PHE A 627 -9.76 -18.63 -30.46
C PHE A 627 -10.20 -20.03 -30.00
N LYS A 628 -9.88 -21.08 -30.76
CA LYS A 628 -10.17 -22.48 -30.38
C LYS A 628 -9.45 -22.88 -29.09
N ASP A 629 -8.18 -22.52 -28.95
CA ASP A 629 -7.38 -22.85 -27.78
C ASP A 629 -7.75 -21.94 -26.61
N ALA A 630 -8.03 -20.66 -26.89
CA ALA A 630 -8.55 -19.73 -25.90
C ALA A 630 -9.87 -20.23 -25.27
N ALA A 631 -10.81 -20.75 -26.07
CA ALA A 631 -12.06 -21.32 -25.56
C ALA A 631 -11.83 -22.53 -24.65
N LYS A 632 -10.92 -23.44 -25.01
CA LYS A 632 -10.57 -24.61 -24.18
C LYS A 632 -9.95 -24.19 -22.86
N LEU A 633 -8.98 -23.27 -22.91
CA LEU A 633 -8.29 -22.75 -21.73
C LEU A 633 -9.25 -22.02 -20.79
N ALA A 634 -10.21 -21.26 -21.34
CA ALA A 634 -11.25 -20.59 -20.55
C ALA A 634 -12.15 -21.57 -19.81
N ILE A 635 -12.60 -22.65 -20.46
CA ILE A 635 -13.42 -23.69 -19.81
C ILE A 635 -12.64 -24.36 -18.68
N ARG A 636 -11.39 -24.78 -18.94
CA ARG A 636 -10.54 -25.42 -17.93
C ARG A 636 -10.21 -24.49 -16.76
N ALA A 637 -9.95 -23.20 -17.04
CA ALA A 637 -9.77 -22.19 -16.01
C ALA A 637 -11.02 -22.05 -15.14
N GLY A 638 -12.21 -22.06 -15.73
CA GLY A 638 -13.48 -22.06 -14.99
C GLY A 638 -13.64 -23.26 -14.05
N GLU A 639 -13.30 -24.47 -14.51
CA GLU A 639 -13.33 -25.68 -13.66
C GLU A 639 -12.35 -25.58 -12.48
N GLU A 640 -11.13 -25.11 -12.73
CA GLU A 640 -10.09 -24.99 -11.69
C GLU A 640 -10.43 -23.93 -10.65
N MET A 641 -11.08 -22.83 -11.05
CA MET A 641 -11.59 -21.84 -10.09
C MET A 641 -12.74 -22.42 -9.24
N ALA A 642 -13.58 -23.29 -9.80
CA ALA A 642 -14.74 -23.84 -9.09
C ALA A 642 -14.40 -24.80 -7.92
N GLY A 643 -13.19 -25.37 -7.87
CA GLY A 643 -12.80 -26.25 -6.76
C GLY A 643 -11.97 -25.58 -5.65
N GLU A 644 -11.67 -24.28 -5.77
CA GLU A 644 -10.71 -23.53 -4.95
C GLU A 644 -11.11 -23.58 -3.47
N ASP A 645 -12.40 -23.34 -3.24
CA ASP A 645 -13.05 -23.43 -1.94
C ASP A 645 -12.82 -24.77 -1.22
N ARG A 646 -12.80 -25.88 -1.96
CA ARG A 646 -12.67 -27.22 -1.38
C ARG A 646 -11.27 -27.49 -0.85
N GLN A 647 -10.24 -26.94 -1.49
CA GLN A 647 -8.86 -27.10 -1.06
C GLN A 647 -8.55 -26.19 0.13
N PHE A 648 -8.94 -24.92 0.06
CA PHE A 648 -8.74 -24.02 1.20
C PHE A 648 -9.44 -24.54 2.45
N SER A 649 -10.62 -25.16 2.32
CA SER A 649 -11.28 -25.84 3.45
C SER A 649 -10.47 -27.02 4.02
N LEU A 650 -9.65 -27.72 3.22
CA LEU A 650 -8.78 -28.80 3.71
C LEU A 650 -7.57 -28.24 4.47
N LEU A 651 -6.94 -27.20 3.91
CA LEU A 651 -5.77 -26.54 4.51
C LEU A 651 -6.12 -25.84 5.83
N GLN A 652 -7.26 -25.15 5.83
CA GLN A 652 -7.88 -24.56 7.01
C GLN A 652 -7.98 -25.57 8.16
N LYS A 653 -8.35 -26.82 7.89
CA LYS A 653 -8.50 -27.87 8.91
C LYS A 653 -7.19 -28.49 9.40
N ASN A 654 -6.07 -28.21 8.74
CA ASN A 654 -4.77 -28.86 8.98
C ASN A 654 -3.61 -27.84 8.88
N ILE A 655 -3.76 -26.68 9.52
CA ILE A 655 -2.81 -25.56 9.42
C ILE A 655 -1.42 -25.90 10.01
N ASP A 656 -1.41 -26.74 11.03
CA ASP A 656 -0.21 -27.26 11.69
C ASP A 656 0.64 -28.10 10.73
N LEU A 657 -0.01 -28.92 9.91
CA LEU A 657 0.66 -29.68 8.85
C LEU A 657 1.15 -28.77 7.73
N LEU A 658 0.45 -27.67 7.45
CA LEU A 658 0.85 -26.73 6.40
C LEU A 658 2.22 -26.12 6.68
N VAL A 659 2.50 -25.73 7.93
CA VAL A 659 3.81 -25.22 8.34
C VAL A 659 4.93 -26.26 8.16
N LEU A 660 4.62 -27.55 8.35
CA LEU A 660 5.59 -28.64 8.25
C LEU A 660 5.83 -29.09 6.80
N LEU A 661 4.82 -28.95 5.95
CA LEU A 661 4.81 -29.46 4.58
C LEU A 661 5.14 -28.40 3.52
N GLN A 662 5.25 -27.13 3.89
CA GLN A 662 5.49 -26.00 2.99
C GLN A 662 6.82 -25.32 3.30
N ASP A 663 7.46 -24.73 2.30
CA ASP A 663 8.66 -23.93 2.51
C ASP A 663 8.34 -22.58 3.18
N LYS A 664 9.34 -21.99 3.85
CA LYS A 664 9.16 -20.75 4.62
C LYS A 664 8.69 -19.57 3.76
N GLU A 665 9.16 -19.45 2.52
CA GLU A 665 8.71 -18.39 1.61
C GLU A 665 7.23 -18.55 1.27
N LYS A 666 6.80 -19.78 1.05
CA LYS A 666 5.40 -20.06 0.76
C LYS A 666 4.49 -19.91 1.95
N VAL A 667 4.93 -20.32 3.14
CA VAL A 667 4.22 -20.04 4.39
C VAL A 667 4.02 -18.53 4.56
N LYS A 668 5.05 -17.72 4.28
CA LYS A 668 4.94 -16.26 4.25
C LYS A 668 3.96 -15.80 3.17
N GLU A 669 4.04 -16.31 1.95
CA GLU A 669 3.15 -15.94 0.85
C GLU A 669 1.67 -16.24 1.18
N ILE A 670 1.37 -17.45 1.67
CA ILE A 670 0.01 -17.87 2.05
C ILE A 670 -0.52 -17.00 3.18
N ALA A 671 0.32 -16.69 4.18
CA ALA A 671 -0.03 -15.79 5.27
C ALA A 671 -0.28 -14.37 4.78
N PHE A 672 0.64 -13.75 4.05
CA PHE A 672 0.48 -12.37 3.59
C PHE A 672 -0.64 -12.21 2.54
N LYS A 673 -0.89 -13.23 1.71
CA LYS A 673 -2.04 -13.28 0.79
C LYS A 673 -3.35 -13.69 1.48
N ARG A 674 -3.32 -14.06 2.77
CA ARG A 674 -4.48 -14.47 3.57
C ARG A 674 -5.37 -15.52 2.91
N GLN A 675 -4.74 -16.48 2.24
CA GLN A 675 -5.48 -17.43 1.39
C GLN A 675 -6.31 -18.44 2.18
N ILE A 676 -6.04 -18.60 3.47
CA ILE A 676 -6.74 -19.52 4.36
C ILE A 676 -7.55 -18.71 5.36
N ALA A 677 -8.86 -18.90 5.32
CA ALA A 677 -9.80 -18.32 6.26
C ALA A 677 -10.69 -19.42 6.86
N GLY A 678 -11.16 -19.16 8.07
CA GLY A 678 -12.18 -19.83 8.88
C GLY A 678 -13.61 -19.58 8.37
N SER A 679 -14.60 -20.20 9.01
CA SER A 679 -16.01 -19.86 8.80
C SER A 679 -16.42 -18.53 9.45
N TRP A 680 -15.48 -17.87 10.13
CA TRP A 680 -15.72 -16.66 10.89
C TRP A 680 -14.89 -15.46 10.39
N PRO A 681 -15.55 -14.31 10.26
CA PRO A 681 -14.97 -12.99 10.03
C PRO A 681 -13.56 -12.75 10.57
N GLY A 682 -12.52 -12.47 9.76
CA GLY A 682 -11.21 -12.14 10.31
C GLY A 682 -10.36 -13.33 10.72
N SER A 683 -10.88 -14.54 10.58
CA SER A 683 -10.19 -15.79 10.91
C SER A 683 -8.91 -15.99 10.13
N GLU A 684 -8.77 -15.44 8.93
CA GLU A 684 -7.50 -15.42 8.19
C GLU A 684 -6.36 -14.89 9.06
N ASN A 685 -6.59 -13.93 9.97
CA ASN A 685 -5.57 -13.43 10.89
C ASN A 685 -5.05 -14.53 11.84
N ILE A 686 -5.89 -15.45 12.29
CA ILE A 686 -5.43 -16.55 13.16
C ILE A 686 -4.55 -17.53 12.39
N TYR A 687 -4.92 -17.80 11.12
CA TYR A 687 -4.12 -18.64 10.24
C TYR A 687 -2.82 -17.94 9.86
N CYS A 688 -2.83 -16.64 9.53
CA CYS A 688 -1.64 -15.84 9.25
C CYS A 688 -0.70 -15.79 10.44
N SER A 689 -1.24 -15.59 11.64
CA SER A 689 -0.47 -15.64 12.88
C SER A 689 0.18 -16.99 13.10
N ALA A 690 -0.60 -18.08 12.99
CA ALA A 690 -0.10 -19.44 13.14
C ALA A 690 1.01 -19.75 12.13
N LEU A 691 0.81 -19.37 10.86
CA LEU A 691 1.79 -19.56 9.80
C LEU A 691 3.07 -18.75 10.03
N LEU A 692 2.97 -17.44 10.26
CA LEU A 692 4.14 -16.58 10.46
C LEU A 692 4.88 -16.85 11.78
N SER A 693 4.21 -17.42 12.78
CA SER A 693 4.86 -17.83 14.05
C SER A 693 5.95 -18.89 13.85
N SER A 694 5.92 -19.61 12.73
CA SER A 694 6.90 -20.63 12.38
C SER A 694 8.13 -20.10 11.61
N VAL A 695 8.16 -18.80 11.28
CA VAL A 695 9.20 -18.18 10.47
C VAL A 695 10.04 -17.23 11.32
N ASP A 696 11.28 -17.64 11.61
CA ASP A 696 12.26 -16.84 12.35
C ASP A 696 12.50 -15.49 11.64
N GLY A 697 12.03 -14.40 12.24
CA GLY A 697 12.08 -13.04 11.68
C GLY A 697 10.72 -12.34 11.63
N TYR A 698 9.61 -13.09 11.57
CA TYR A 698 8.24 -12.56 11.45
C TYR A 698 7.41 -12.70 12.72
N LEU A 699 8.06 -12.90 13.87
CA LEU A 699 7.39 -13.06 15.16
C LEU A 699 6.64 -11.79 15.59
N GLY A 700 7.09 -10.61 15.16
CA GLY A 700 6.42 -9.34 15.41
C GLY A 700 5.08 -9.26 14.69
N GLU A 701 5.09 -9.56 13.40
CA GLU A 701 3.94 -9.62 12.50
C GLU A 701 2.98 -10.72 12.95
N ALA A 702 3.49 -11.91 13.28
CA ALA A 702 2.70 -13.01 13.81
C ALA A 702 1.93 -12.61 15.08
N ARG A 703 2.57 -11.85 15.99
CA ARG A 703 1.91 -11.27 17.18
C ARG A 703 0.89 -10.20 16.81
N GLY A 704 1.17 -9.39 15.80
CA GLY A 704 0.21 -8.42 15.25
C GLY A 704 -1.06 -9.10 14.74
N PHE A 705 -0.89 -10.12 13.90
CA PHE A 705 -1.98 -10.95 13.41
C PHE A 705 -2.71 -11.70 14.53
N LEU A 706 -2.00 -12.17 15.57
CA LEU A 706 -2.63 -12.81 16.72
C LEU A 706 -3.55 -11.85 17.46
N ARG A 707 -3.07 -10.62 17.71
CA ARG A 707 -3.90 -9.56 18.33
C ARG A 707 -5.12 -9.27 17.49
N ALA A 708 -4.95 -9.03 16.18
CA ALA A 708 -6.05 -8.83 15.25
C ALA A 708 -7.04 -10.01 15.30
N SER A 709 -6.55 -11.24 15.28
CA SER A 709 -7.40 -12.44 15.36
C SER A 709 -8.18 -12.53 16.66
N GLY A 710 -7.59 -12.11 17.80
CA GLY A 710 -8.27 -12.07 19.08
C GLY A 710 -9.43 -11.07 19.08
N TYR A 711 -9.24 -9.91 18.46
CA TYR A 711 -10.33 -8.94 18.26
C TYR A 711 -11.43 -9.53 17.38
N TRP A 712 -11.07 -10.08 16.22
CA TRP A 712 -12.04 -10.70 15.30
C TRP A 712 -12.79 -11.92 15.90
N LEU A 713 -12.12 -12.71 16.75
CA LEU A 713 -12.70 -13.91 17.36
C LEU A 713 -13.75 -13.52 18.40
N ASN A 714 -13.46 -12.50 19.22
CA ASN A 714 -14.41 -11.95 20.18
C ASN A 714 -15.68 -11.50 19.44
N VAL A 715 -15.49 -10.72 18.38
CA VAL A 715 -16.57 -10.23 17.52
C VAL A 715 -17.42 -11.36 16.97
N TYR A 716 -16.79 -12.42 16.46
CA TYR A 716 -17.53 -13.55 15.91
C TYR A 716 -18.43 -14.24 16.95
N PHE A 717 -17.94 -14.44 18.17
CA PHE A 717 -18.72 -15.09 19.23
C PHE A 717 -19.80 -14.19 19.83
N GLU A 718 -19.62 -12.88 19.77
CA GLU A 718 -20.61 -11.89 20.21
C GLU A 718 -21.75 -11.71 19.21
N VAL A 719 -21.50 -12.03 17.93
CA VAL A 719 -22.49 -12.06 16.85
C VAL A 719 -23.20 -13.43 16.75
N SER A 720 -22.55 -14.52 17.18
CA SER A 720 -23.07 -15.90 17.07
C SER A 720 -23.92 -16.36 18.28
N LYS A 721 -24.15 -15.49 19.26
CA LYS A 721 -25.05 -15.72 20.41
C LYS A 721 -26.30 -14.85 20.28
#